data_AF-A0A933WKN9-F1
#
_entry.id   AF-A0A933WKN9-F1
#
_cell.length_a   1.000
_cell.length_b   1.000
_cell.length_c   1.000
_cell.angle_alpha   90.00
_cell.angle_beta   90.00
_cell.angle_gamma   90.00
#
_symmetry.space_group_name_H-M   'P 1'
#
loop_
_entity.id
_entity.type
_entity.pdbx_description
1 polymer ?
#
loop_
_entity_poly.entity_id
_entity_poly.type
_entity_poly.pdbx_seq_one_letter_code
_entity_poly.pdbx_strand_id
1 'polypeptide(L)'
;MSVPEDPQRPPPETLTLGPSPQNTLTLGPGATAPGQAAGWAPGAVIDELYEVRSILGAGGFGSVHKVYHRAWKMELAVKSPREDRVSDRRALELFVQEANTWVGLGLHPHITACYFVRVLGLPRIFVEYMEGGSLSDWLRLGQVKDLKAVLDMAIQLARAMEYAQGRGLVHRDLKPGNCLMTPGGTLKVTDFGLAKVGGAQDVPDAAPEPPEGAKIARVREATMTGRLGTPEYMAPEQWYQAGKATGAADVWAFGVILHELAAGGRPFAMADDEPPDAFYARMLESQWRYEPPQGMPEGLARLIVSCLAADPARRPQGFTPLRESLEESYAKLGAGPYPREAVRDTPLSADVLNNQGVSLADLGRGAEALRLFASALKVDPTHPGAVYNEGLLLLGAGRLDAAGIIARLAQSAKARPKDWTPRYLQGLVLASGKAGPLALAEFDAVLAASPGNPRAAAARQRAESGSGTDRLEFFVALPQGAESARMTDTAFQALLARARAELEAGQWGKAYQTASKARGVQGQDRSPQVLDLIAELGLRGVRQGLKAGWQKQAFAGSGPAACAGVSPDGRLVLSAHEDRTLRLWELGTGRLLWSREAGSGAARAVGFLPDGKTALSAGADGTLQVWDLGSGARARELPGHAGPVNALSVSSDGRYALTASDDKTIWLWDLAAGGRLRSLTAHAAPVTTACLSPDCRRAVSGGQDGVLRCWDLSRAELQREFPGHVGAVQASAVSADGRRLVSAGADQALRLWDLAAPASQPRLLLGHQGPVRGACFTPEGRFVLSAGEDGRLIVWDASSGKRAWTFEGQTQGFSSVCASPEARCAVTAGKDGVLVWELDWEFSFPESSDWHEGAQPLLESFLSRRSFASGPGEAPAWSDAEFAGLLTDLSRKGYGWLKPEAVRSRLQSLSGTKEKGHPRGRLLLLSLAAGLVAAALILGLLRARRTGAGGAFARRESPADRIQPAQPAPPPAAAAPEAALPKPAAPADDMALIPAGPFLMGSSAGEGSPDQQPRHQVALAEFRIDRLPVTAAQYRAFSEAKGRAMREQPPWSAGDHPVVNVDWEDAAAYCRWRGARLPTEAEFEKAARGGTQTRFSFGDDAAGLPDHAWFAGNSEGRTHPVGQKRPNPSGLYDMAGNASQWTADWYSGDYYRRSPPRDPRGPSEGKFRVVRGSSWAHPPEWNVPAFRSRSEPARISDTRGFRCA
;
A
#
# COMPACT_ATOMS: atom_id res chain seq x y z
N MET A 1 67.45 29.77 10.69
CA MET A 1 67.99 28.39 10.74
C MET A 1 67.03 27.51 9.95
N SER A 2 67.47 27.03 8.80
CA SER A 2 66.77 25.99 8.03
C SER A 2 67.07 24.63 8.65
N VAL A 3 66.02 23.84 8.93
CA VAL A 3 66.17 22.45 9.37
C VAL A 3 66.61 21.61 8.15
N PRO A 4 67.56 20.66 8.30
CA PRO A 4 67.96 19.80 7.18
C PRO A 4 66.84 18.83 6.80
N GLU A 5 66.63 18.61 5.50
CA GLU A 5 65.81 17.49 5.03
C GLU A 5 66.56 16.17 5.23
N ASP A 6 65.80 15.13 5.60
CA ASP A 6 66.29 13.77 5.85
C ASP A 6 66.71 13.09 4.53
N PRO A 7 67.99 12.68 4.35
CA PRO A 7 68.47 12.11 3.08
C PRO A 7 67.97 10.69 2.75
N GLN A 8 67.13 10.06 3.58
CA GLN A 8 66.70 8.65 3.40
C GLN A 8 65.27 8.46 2.87
N ARG A 9 64.58 9.50 2.38
CA ARG A 9 63.25 9.30 1.76
C ARG A 9 63.35 8.70 0.35
N PRO A 10 62.70 7.55 0.07
CA PRO A 10 62.56 7.06 -1.29
C PRO A 10 61.67 8.01 -2.12
N PRO A 11 61.90 8.13 -3.45
CA PRO A 11 61.04 8.91 -4.32
C PRO A 11 59.63 8.28 -4.42
N PRO A 12 58.58 9.07 -4.70
CA PRO A 12 57.22 8.55 -4.84
C PRO A 12 57.11 7.56 -6.00
N GLU A 13 56.62 6.35 -5.72
CA GLU A 13 56.39 5.34 -6.77
C GLU A 13 55.13 5.68 -7.55
N THR A 14 55.23 5.70 -8.88
CA THR A 14 54.09 5.91 -9.77
C THR A 14 53.56 4.54 -10.22
N LEU A 15 52.49 4.06 -9.57
CA LEU A 15 51.87 2.76 -9.80
C LEU A 15 50.70 2.89 -10.79
N THR A 16 50.90 2.52 -12.05
CA THR A 16 49.81 2.46 -13.03
C THR A 16 49.09 1.11 -12.98
N LEU A 17 47.81 1.13 -12.62
CA LEU A 17 46.97 -0.07 -12.51
C LEU A 17 46.22 -0.35 -13.82
N GLY A 18 46.53 -1.48 -14.46
CA GLY A 18 45.91 -1.84 -15.73
C GLY A 18 46.31 -0.93 -16.91
N PRO A 19 45.58 -0.97 -18.03
CA PRO A 19 45.99 -0.33 -19.29
C PRO A 19 45.60 1.16 -19.42
N SER A 20 45.03 1.79 -18.38
CA SER A 20 44.51 3.16 -18.41
C SER A 20 45.41 4.14 -17.65
N PRO A 21 45.82 5.29 -18.24
CA PRO A 21 46.52 6.36 -17.52
C PRO A 21 45.69 7.03 -16.43
N GLN A 22 44.35 6.86 -16.43
CA GLN A 22 43.48 7.36 -15.35
C GLN A 22 43.56 6.50 -14.07
N ASN A 23 44.20 5.33 -14.17
CA ASN A 23 44.44 4.42 -13.06
C ASN A 23 45.89 4.53 -12.51
N THR A 24 46.59 5.63 -12.83
CA THR A 24 47.92 5.93 -12.31
C THR A 24 47.80 6.51 -10.89
N LEU A 25 48.08 5.67 -9.89
CA LEU A 25 48.28 6.09 -8.50
C LEU A 25 49.70 6.63 -8.32
N THR A 26 49.85 7.80 -7.72
CA THR A 26 51.14 8.26 -7.21
C THR A 26 51.20 7.95 -5.72
N LEU A 27 52.04 7.00 -5.34
CA LEU A 27 52.15 6.51 -3.97
C LEU A 27 53.25 7.27 -3.21
N GLY A 28 52.87 7.92 -2.10
CA GLY A 28 53.81 8.59 -1.20
C GLY A 28 53.19 9.81 -0.47
N PRO A 29 53.73 10.20 0.70
CA PRO A 29 53.24 11.36 1.44
C PRO A 29 53.53 12.67 0.70
N GLY A 30 52.48 13.35 0.26
CA GLY A 30 52.55 14.64 -0.44
C GLY A 30 52.24 14.62 -1.94
N ALA A 31 51.76 13.50 -2.48
CA ALA A 31 51.43 13.36 -3.90
C ALA A 31 50.11 14.04 -4.31
N THR A 32 50.13 15.37 -4.50
CA THR A 32 49.03 16.10 -5.17
C THR A 32 49.34 16.31 -6.65
N ALA A 33 48.64 15.59 -7.53
CA ALA A 33 48.55 15.98 -8.93
C ALA A 33 47.70 17.27 -9.06
N PRO A 34 48.15 18.30 -9.78
CA PRO A 34 47.39 19.55 -9.90
C PRO A 34 46.16 19.37 -10.79
N GLY A 35 44.97 19.24 -10.19
CA GLY A 35 43.70 19.42 -10.89
C GLY A 35 42.55 18.46 -10.56
N GLN A 36 42.76 17.37 -9.82
CA GLN A 36 41.68 16.45 -9.43
C GLN A 36 41.62 16.28 -7.91
N ALA A 37 40.56 16.80 -7.29
CA ALA A 37 40.28 16.59 -5.88
C ALA A 37 39.86 15.14 -5.63
N ALA A 38 40.50 14.43 -4.70
CA ALA A 38 40.31 12.99 -4.47
C ALA A 38 38.93 12.59 -3.88
N GLY A 39 38.10 13.58 -3.51
CA GLY A 39 36.78 13.37 -2.91
C GLY A 39 35.64 13.27 -3.94
N TRP A 40 34.79 12.25 -3.79
CA TRP A 40 33.50 12.16 -4.49
C TRP A 40 32.49 13.10 -3.82
N ALA A 41 32.30 14.29 -4.39
CA ALA A 41 31.39 15.31 -3.87
C ALA A 41 29.92 15.04 -4.27
N PRO A 42 28.93 15.32 -3.41
CA PRO A 42 27.51 15.29 -3.80
C PRO A 42 27.21 16.15 -5.04
N GLY A 43 26.41 15.62 -5.96
CA GLY A 43 26.11 16.21 -7.26
C GLY A 43 27.11 15.87 -8.38
N ALA A 44 28.29 15.31 -8.07
CA ALA A 44 29.24 14.89 -9.09
C ALA A 44 28.74 13.65 -9.85
N VAL A 45 29.00 13.60 -11.17
CA VAL A 45 28.78 12.41 -12.01
C VAL A 45 30.13 11.86 -12.43
N ILE A 46 30.49 10.68 -11.91
CA ILE A 46 31.77 10.00 -12.19
C ILE A 46 31.54 8.91 -13.24
N ASP A 47 32.48 8.74 -14.17
CA ASP A 47 32.44 7.71 -15.23
C ASP A 47 31.13 7.72 -16.06
N GLU A 48 30.53 8.91 -16.23
CA GLU A 48 29.19 9.14 -16.82
C GLU A 48 28.01 8.40 -16.13
N LEU A 49 28.27 7.58 -15.12
CA LEU A 49 27.39 6.54 -14.60
C LEU A 49 27.02 6.72 -13.13
N TYR A 50 27.97 7.20 -12.33
CA TYR A 50 27.90 7.21 -10.88
C TYR A 50 27.58 8.63 -10.40
N GLU A 51 26.29 8.93 -10.25
CA GLU A 51 25.86 10.21 -9.70
C GLU A 51 25.91 10.15 -8.17
N VAL A 52 26.80 10.92 -7.56
CA VAL A 52 26.99 10.95 -6.10
C VAL A 52 25.83 11.72 -5.47
N ARG A 53 24.94 11.03 -4.75
CA ARG A 53 23.77 11.65 -4.10
C ARG A 53 24.12 12.29 -2.77
N SER A 54 24.88 11.58 -1.92
CA SER A 54 25.27 12.06 -0.59
C SER A 54 26.45 11.27 -0.02
N ILE A 55 27.07 11.80 1.04
CA ILE A 55 28.04 11.07 1.86
C ILE A 55 27.26 10.46 3.03
N LEU A 56 27.32 9.13 3.19
CA LEU A 56 26.60 8.39 4.23
C LEU A 56 27.38 8.33 5.56
N GLY A 57 28.71 8.45 5.49
CA GLY A 57 29.57 8.50 6.66
C GLY A 57 31.05 8.33 6.33
N ALA A 58 31.90 8.57 7.33
CA ALA A 58 33.33 8.30 7.29
C ALA A 58 33.74 7.51 8.54
N GLY A 59 34.62 6.53 8.38
CA GLY A 59 35.07 5.63 9.46
C GLY A 59 36.47 5.08 9.23
N GLY A 60 36.83 4.02 9.96
CA GLY A 60 38.16 3.39 9.88
C GLY A 60 38.51 2.78 8.52
N PHE A 61 37.49 2.41 7.73
CA PHE A 61 37.66 1.97 6.33
C PHE A 61 37.96 3.13 5.39
N GLY A 62 37.39 4.32 5.62
CA GLY A 62 37.36 5.45 4.70
C GLY A 62 35.96 6.05 4.59
N SER A 63 35.56 6.52 3.41
CA SER A 63 34.27 7.18 3.18
C SER A 63 33.27 6.32 2.40
N VAL A 64 32.00 6.40 2.79
CA VAL A 64 30.88 5.71 2.15
C VAL A 64 29.95 6.72 1.52
N HIS A 65 29.67 6.56 0.22
CA HIS A 65 28.84 7.46 -0.57
C HIS A 65 27.56 6.75 -1.00
N LYS A 66 26.43 7.46 -1.00
CA LYS A 66 25.22 7.04 -1.72
C LYS A 66 25.34 7.48 -3.17
N VAL A 67 25.16 6.56 -4.10
CA VAL A 67 25.46 6.77 -5.52
C VAL A 67 24.34 6.19 -6.38
N TYR A 68 23.75 7.01 -7.22
CA TYR A 68 22.77 6.58 -8.20
C TYR A 68 23.46 6.13 -9.49
N HIS A 69 23.30 4.86 -9.84
CA HIS A 69 23.88 4.28 -11.05
C HIS A 69 22.95 4.55 -12.25
N ARG A 70 23.23 5.61 -13.02
CA ARG A 70 22.34 6.18 -14.06
C ARG A 70 21.86 5.18 -15.12
N ALA A 71 22.67 4.19 -15.52
CA ALA A 71 22.25 3.17 -16.49
C ALA A 71 21.36 2.06 -15.91
N TRP A 72 21.63 1.60 -14.68
CA TRP A 72 20.86 0.58 -13.96
C TRP A 72 19.68 1.17 -13.17
N LYS A 73 19.63 2.50 -13.07
CA LYS A 73 18.59 3.28 -12.36
C LYS A 73 18.41 2.90 -10.89
N MET A 74 19.46 2.40 -10.25
CA MET A 74 19.46 1.94 -8.85
C MET A 74 20.41 2.74 -7.96
N GLU A 75 20.12 2.79 -6.66
CA GLU A 75 21.00 3.36 -5.63
C GLU A 75 22.01 2.29 -5.14
N LEU A 76 23.26 2.71 -4.98
CA LEU A 76 24.40 1.90 -4.53
C LEU A 76 25.09 2.59 -3.35
N ALA A 77 25.72 1.79 -2.48
CA ALA A 77 26.68 2.28 -1.51
C ALA A 77 28.09 2.08 -2.08
N VAL A 78 28.86 3.15 -2.23
CA VAL A 78 30.22 3.11 -2.77
C VAL A 78 31.23 3.40 -1.67
N LYS A 79 31.97 2.35 -1.31
CA LYS A 79 32.96 2.37 -0.23
C LYS A 79 34.33 2.68 -0.80
N SER A 80 34.95 3.71 -0.25
CA SER A 80 36.22 4.25 -0.72
C SER A 80 37.24 4.12 0.42
N PRO A 81 38.40 3.46 0.21
CA PRO A 81 39.42 3.35 1.23
C PRO A 81 40.03 4.71 1.55
N ARG A 82 40.65 4.84 2.72
CA ARG A 82 41.56 5.97 2.98
C ARG A 82 42.85 5.81 2.18
N GLU A 83 43.41 6.92 1.72
CA GLU A 83 44.65 6.96 0.94
C GLU A 83 45.85 6.37 1.70
N ASP A 84 45.96 6.62 3.01
CA ASP A 84 47.01 6.05 3.87
C ASP A 84 46.97 4.52 3.94
N ARG A 85 45.79 3.91 3.77
CA ARG A 85 45.57 2.45 3.83
C ARG A 85 45.81 1.73 2.50
N VAL A 86 45.99 2.45 1.40
CA VAL A 86 46.38 1.90 0.08
C VAL A 86 47.66 2.58 -0.44
N SER A 87 48.51 3.04 0.48
CA SER A 87 49.72 3.81 0.22
C SER A 87 50.90 3.00 -0.32
N ASP A 88 50.80 1.67 -0.31
CA ASP A 88 51.77 0.76 -0.92
C ASP A 88 51.09 -0.37 -1.72
N ARG A 89 51.85 -0.98 -2.63
CA ARG A 89 51.37 -2.02 -3.55
C ARG A 89 50.85 -3.28 -2.83
N ARG A 90 51.46 -3.69 -1.72
CA ARG A 90 51.07 -4.90 -0.96
C ARG A 90 49.76 -4.67 -0.20
N ALA A 91 49.59 -3.49 0.39
CA ALA A 91 48.33 -3.09 1.01
C ALA A 91 47.17 -3.07 0.00
N LEU A 92 47.42 -2.52 -1.19
CA LEU A 92 46.47 -2.51 -2.30
C LEU A 92 46.10 -3.93 -2.80
N GLU A 93 47.09 -4.79 -3.04
CA GLU A 93 46.87 -6.16 -3.54
C GLU A 93 46.03 -7.00 -2.56
N LEU A 94 46.27 -6.86 -1.25
CA LEU A 94 45.51 -7.55 -0.21
C LEU A 94 44.07 -7.00 -0.05
N PHE A 95 43.89 -5.68 -0.11
CA PHE A 95 42.55 -5.04 -0.11
C PHE A 95 41.68 -5.59 -1.25
N VAL A 96 42.26 -5.68 -2.44
CA VAL A 96 41.63 -6.24 -3.64
C VAL A 96 41.27 -7.72 -3.44
N GLN A 97 42.18 -8.51 -2.88
CA GLN A 97 41.97 -9.95 -2.69
C GLN A 97 40.76 -10.23 -1.79
N GLU A 98 40.63 -9.50 -0.69
CA GLU A 98 39.50 -9.62 0.22
C GLU A 98 38.20 -9.06 -0.41
N ALA A 99 38.26 -7.97 -1.18
CA ALA A 99 37.10 -7.41 -1.87
C ALA A 99 36.56 -8.35 -2.96
N ASN A 100 37.45 -8.97 -3.75
CA ASN A 100 37.09 -9.99 -4.74
C ASN A 100 36.58 -11.29 -4.10
N THR A 101 37.05 -11.62 -2.89
CA THR A 101 36.50 -12.73 -2.09
C THR A 101 35.05 -12.45 -1.68
N TRP A 102 34.72 -11.21 -1.29
CA TRP A 102 33.34 -10.80 -1.02
C TRP A 102 32.46 -10.84 -2.28
N VAL A 103 32.93 -10.35 -3.45
CA VAL A 103 32.20 -10.54 -4.73
C VAL A 103 32.01 -12.05 -5.03
N GLY A 104 33.02 -12.87 -4.73
CA GLY A 104 33.02 -14.31 -4.94
C GLY A 104 32.17 -15.14 -3.99
N LEU A 105 31.64 -14.55 -2.91
CA LEU A 105 30.60 -15.20 -2.10
C LEU A 105 29.32 -15.45 -2.90
N GLY A 106 29.05 -14.65 -3.94
CA GLY A 106 27.76 -14.63 -4.60
C GLY A 106 26.66 -14.02 -3.73
N LEU A 107 25.42 -14.14 -4.16
CA LEU A 107 24.28 -13.47 -3.53
C LEU A 107 23.73 -14.31 -2.35
N HIS A 108 23.93 -13.90 -1.09
CA HIS A 108 23.25 -14.50 0.09
C HIS A 108 22.25 -13.51 0.74
N PRO A 109 20.99 -13.88 1.10
CA PRO A 109 19.94 -12.93 1.47
C PRO A 109 20.21 -12.12 2.75
N HIS A 110 21.08 -12.62 3.62
CA HIS A 110 21.52 -11.93 4.83
C HIS A 110 22.97 -11.41 4.75
N ILE A 111 23.51 -11.29 3.53
CA ILE A 111 24.78 -10.60 3.25
C ILE A 111 24.49 -9.48 2.25
N THR A 112 25.01 -8.28 2.51
CA THR A 112 24.96 -7.14 1.60
C THR A 112 25.68 -7.52 0.31
N ALA A 113 25.00 -7.43 -0.83
CA ALA A 113 25.59 -7.85 -2.10
C ALA A 113 26.77 -6.93 -2.48
N CYS A 114 27.95 -7.52 -2.71
CA CYS A 114 29.10 -6.84 -3.29
C CYS A 114 29.08 -7.10 -4.80
N TYR A 115 28.79 -6.07 -5.60
CA TYR A 115 28.51 -6.24 -7.03
C TYR A 115 29.80 -6.31 -7.87
N PHE A 116 30.78 -5.44 -7.56
CA PHE A 116 32.06 -5.33 -8.25
C PHE A 116 33.00 -4.33 -7.53
N VAL A 117 34.26 -4.27 -7.99
CA VAL A 117 35.26 -3.26 -7.61
C VAL A 117 35.71 -2.53 -8.90
N ARG A 118 35.89 -1.21 -8.85
CA ARG A 118 36.51 -0.43 -9.94
C ARG A 118 37.65 0.42 -9.41
N VAL A 119 38.67 0.65 -10.22
CA VAL A 119 39.68 1.69 -9.96
C VAL A 119 39.19 2.99 -10.59
N LEU A 120 38.87 3.98 -9.75
CA LEU A 120 38.40 5.32 -10.16
C LEU A 120 39.14 6.36 -9.31
N GLY A 121 40.40 6.59 -9.70
CA GLY A 121 41.44 7.17 -8.83
C GLY A 121 41.89 6.15 -7.78
N LEU A 122 41.04 5.90 -6.78
CA LEU A 122 41.21 4.86 -5.76
C LEU A 122 40.39 3.61 -6.11
N PRO A 123 40.75 2.41 -5.59
CA PRO A 123 39.91 1.21 -5.73
C PRO A 123 38.65 1.35 -4.86
N ARG A 124 37.47 1.37 -5.49
CA ARG A 124 36.18 1.58 -4.80
C ARG A 124 35.30 0.34 -4.93
N ILE A 125 34.66 -0.05 -3.83
CA ILE A 125 33.79 -1.23 -3.75
C ILE A 125 32.34 -0.78 -3.89
N PHE A 126 31.62 -1.37 -4.84
CA PHE A 126 30.22 -1.05 -5.15
C PHE A 126 29.32 -2.13 -4.54
N VAL A 127 28.54 -1.75 -3.53
CA VAL A 127 27.69 -2.67 -2.77
C VAL A 127 26.23 -2.22 -2.75
N GLU A 128 25.34 -3.13 -2.40
CA GLU A 128 23.93 -2.88 -2.16
C GLU A 128 23.71 -1.77 -1.12
N TYR A 129 22.88 -0.78 -1.46
CA TYR A 129 22.46 0.27 -0.53
C TYR A 129 21.31 -0.20 0.36
N MET A 130 21.33 0.17 1.65
CA MET A 130 20.37 -0.27 2.65
C MET A 130 19.70 0.93 3.32
N GLU A 131 18.38 1.04 3.19
CA GLU A 131 17.61 2.20 3.66
C GLU A 131 17.25 2.17 5.16
N GLY A 132 17.29 1.00 5.81
CA GLY A 132 16.82 0.84 7.18
C GLY A 132 17.83 1.19 8.28
N GLY A 133 19.01 1.71 7.94
CA GLY A 133 20.08 2.00 8.90
C GLY A 133 20.82 0.74 9.37
N SER A 134 21.52 0.83 10.51
CA SER A 134 22.23 -0.30 11.13
C SER A 134 21.46 -0.91 12.31
N LEU A 135 21.81 -2.13 12.73
CA LEU A 135 21.26 -2.74 13.94
C LEU A 135 21.63 -1.92 15.20
N SER A 136 22.77 -1.22 15.20
CA SER A 136 23.11 -0.23 16.25
C SER A 136 22.09 0.91 16.34
N ASP A 137 21.48 1.32 15.23
CA ASP A 137 20.42 2.35 15.24
C ASP A 137 19.09 1.76 15.71
N TRP A 138 18.78 0.52 15.32
CA TRP A 138 17.57 -0.19 15.74
C TRP A 138 17.54 -0.46 17.25
N LEU A 139 18.68 -0.86 17.83
CA LEU A 139 18.86 -0.99 19.27
C LEU A 139 18.66 0.36 19.97
N ARG A 140 19.34 1.42 19.51
CA ARG A 140 19.24 2.78 20.08
C ARG A 140 17.82 3.36 20.01
N LEU A 141 17.06 3.03 18.96
CA LEU A 141 15.69 3.50 18.74
C LEU A 141 14.61 2.59 19.36
N GLY A 142 14.98 1.51 20.08
CA GLY A 142 14.03 0.58 20.69
C GLY A 142 13.14 -0.15 19.67
N GLN A 143 13.67 -0.45 18.48
CA GLN A 143 12.91 -1.07 17.39
C GLN A 143 12.79 -2.59 17.52
N VAL A 144 13.66 -3.23 18.32
CA VAL A 144 13.56 -4.64 18.73
C VAL A 144 12.62 -4.73 19.94
N LYS A 145 11.50 -5.46 19.81
CA LYS A 145 10.38 -5.35 20.76
C LYS A 145 10.07 -6.59 21.59
N ASP A 146 10.45 -7.77 21.11
CA ASP A 146 10.12 -9.05 21.73
C ASP A 146 11.17 -10.12 21.39
N LEU A 147 11.11 -11.23 22.13
CA LEU A 147 12.02 -12.37 21.99
C LEU A 147 11.95 -13.03 20.60
N LYS A 148 10.81 -12.94 19.90
CA LYS A 148 10.66 -13.52 18.55
C LYS A 148 11.41 -12.68 17.51
N ALA A 149 11.42 -11.36 17.66
CA ALA A 149 12.25 -10.45 16.87
C ALA A 149 13.74 -10.64 17.16
N VAL A 150 14.13 -10.82 18.43
CA VAL A 150 15.52 -11.17 18.82
C VAL A 150 15.98 -12.46 18.12
N LEU A 151 15.18 -13.53 18.21
CA LEU A 151 15.50 -14.80 17.57
C LEU A 151 15.51 -14.70 16.03
N ASP A 152 14.58 -13.97 15.40
CA ASP A 152 14.59 -13.76 13.95
C ASP A 152 15.87 -13.05 13.48
N MET A 153 16.32 -11.99 14.18
CA MET A 153 17.56 -11.29 13.83
C MET A 153 18.80 -12.16 14.07
N ALA A 154 18.81 -12.94 15.16
CA ALA A 154 19.89 -13.87 15.48
C ALA A 154 20.02 -14.99 14.44
N ILE A 155 18.91 -15.58 13.98
CA ILE A 155 18.90 -16.62 12.93
C ILE A 155 19.40 -16.07 11.60
N GLN A 156 18.95 -14.87 11.20
CA GLN A 156 19.41 -14.21 9.97
C GLN A 156 20.92 -13.96 9.99
N LEU A 157 21.44 -13.46 11.12
CA LEU A 157 22.88 -13.23 11.31
C LEU A 157 23.66 -14.56 11.31
N ALA A 158 23.18 -15.59 12.01
CA ALA A 158 23.81 -16.91 12.03
C ALA A 158 23.88 -17.53 10.63
N ARG A 159 22.79 -17.47 9.84
CA ARG A 159 22.76 -17.92 8.43
C ARG A 159 23.76 -17.17 7.55
N ALA A 160 23.90 -15.85 7.73
CA ALA A 160 24.90 -15.05 7.01
C ALA A 160 26.33 -15.51 7.30
N MET A 161 26.64 -15.71 8.57
CA MET A 161 27.98 -16.09 9.01
C MET A 161 28.31 -17.55 8.69
N GLU A 162 27.34 -18.47 8.76
CA GLU A 162 27.46 -19.86 8.27
C GLU A 162 27.84 -19.89 6.78
N TYR A 163 27.14 -19.12 5.95
CA TYR A 163 27.39 -19.05 4.51
C TYR A 163 28.78 -18.48 4.17
N ALA A 164 29.21 -17.43 4.89
CA ALA A 164 30.53 -16.80 4.70
C ALA A 164 31.67 -17.72 5.18
N GLN A 165 31.54 -18.31 6.37
CA GLN A 165 32.55 -19.20 6.94
C GLN A 165 32.71 -20.49 6.12
N GLY A 166 31.61 -21.03 5.58
CA GLY A 166 31.64 -22.17 4.64
C GLY A 166 32.41 -21.92 3.34
N ARG A 167 32.72 -20.64 3.04
CA ARG A 167 33.55 -20.19 1.90
C ARG A 167 34.93 -19.66 2.34
N GLY A 168 35.31 -19.89 3.59
CA GLY A 168 36.60 -19.47 4.16
C GLY A 168 36.69 -17.98 4.52
N LEU A 169 35.57 -17.23 4.49
CA LEU A 169 35.56 -15.81 4.86
C LEU A 169 35.19 -15.63 6.34
N VAL A 170 36.05 -14.92 7.07
CA VAL A 170 35.87 -14.51 8.47
C VAL A 170 35.65 -13.00 8.49
N HIS A 171 34.72 -12.49 9.29
CA HIS A 171 34.33 -11.07 9.31
C HIS A 171 35.31 -10.20 10.10
N ARG A 172 35.89 -10.68 11.21
CA ARG A 172 36.97 -10.04 11.98
C ARG A 172 36.63 -8.69 12.66
N ASP A 173 35.41 -8.19 12.50
CA ASP A 173 34.90 -6.95 13.10
C ASP A 173 33.35 -7.00 13.21
N LEU A 174 32.80 -8.18 13.50
CA LEU A 174 31.34 -8.34 13.58
C LEU A 174 30.77 -7.51 14.76
N LYS A 175 29.79 -6.65 14.48
CA LYS A 175 29.12 -5.77 15.45
C LYS A 175 27.78 -5.26 14.88
N PRO A 176 26.86 -4.72 15.68
CA PRO A 176 25.56 -4.25 15.19
C PRO A 176 25.65 -3.12 14.15
N GLY A 177 26.73 -2.31 14.19
CA GLY A 177 27.00 -1.30 13.16
C GLY A 177 27.32 -1.88 11.77
N ASN A 178 27.85 -3.11 11.73
CA ASN A 178 28.15 -3.87 10.50
C ASN A 178 27.00 -4.84 10.12
N CYS A 179 25.84 -4.70 10.78
CA CYS A 179 24.60 -5.39 10.44
C CYS A 179 23.60 -4.36 9.92
N LEU A 180 23.46 -4.23 8.60
CA LEU A 180 22.52 -3.30 7.98
C LEU A 180 21.11 -3.86 7.93
N MET A 181 20.12 -2.98 8.08
CA MET A 181 18.72 -3.33 8.17
C MET A 181 17.96 -2.84 6.93
N THR A 182 16.97 -3.62 6.51
CA THR A 182 15.88 -3.13 5.65
C THR A 182 14.77 -2.52 6.52
N PRO A 183 13.95 -1.59 6.00
CA PRO A 183 12.75 -1.10 6.71
C PRO A 183 11.76 -2.21 7.13
N GLY A 184 11.83 -3.39 6.46
CA GLY A 184 11.05 -4.59 6.77
C GLY A 184 11.69 -5.53 7.80
N GLY A 185 12.75 -5.14 8.51
CA GLY A 185 13.36 -5.94 9.59
C GLY A 185 14.22 -7.12 9.14
N THR A 186 14.57 -7.19 7.85
CA THR A 186 15.57 -8.15 7.37
C THR A 186 16.97 -7.58 7.54
N LEU A 187 17.84 -8.38 8.18
CA LEU A 187 19.23 -8.07 8.52
C LEU A 187 20.18 -8.55 7.41
N LYS A 188 21.21 -7.75 7.12
CA LYS A 188 22.31 -8.08 6.20
C LYS A 188 23.67 -7.71 6.77
N VAL A 189 24.60 -8.66 6.77
CA VAL A 189 26.00 -8.46 7.17
C VAL A 189 26.79 -7.75 6.08
N THR A 190 27.64 -6.79 6.47
CA THR A 190 28.50 -5.99 5.61
C THR A 190 29.90 -5.86 6.23
N ASP A 191 30.89 -5.35 5.48
CA ASP A 191 32.20 -4.95 6.01
C ASP A 191 33.04 -6.12 6.55
N PHE A 192 33.05 -7.22 5.79
CA PHE A 192 33.94 -8.36 6.02
C PHE A 192 35.42 -7.95 5.93
N GLY A 193 36.08 -7.80 7.08
CA GLY A 193 37.54 -7.84 7.29
C GLY A 193 38.44 -6.74 6.69
N LEU A 194 38.03 -6.13 5.57
CA LEU A 194 38.82 -5.25 4.70
C LEU A 194 39.56 -4.09 5.38
N ALA A 195 39.08 -3.62 6.52
CA ALA A 195 39.67 -2.49 7.24
C ALA A 195 40.99 -2.80 7.97
N LYS A 196 41.40 -4.08 8.06
CA LYS A 196 42.55 -4.53 8.87
C LYS A 196 43.72 -5.09 8.05
N VAL A 197 43.69 -4.90 6.74
CA VAL A 197 44.78 -5.22 5.82
C VAL A 197 45.98 -4.31 6.09
N GLY A 198 46.94 -4.77 6.90
CA GLY A 198 48.07 -3.95 7.33
C GLY A 198 48.96 -4.57 8.40
N GLY A 199 49.57 -5.72 8.09
CA GLY A 199 50.69 -6.30 8.84
C GLY A 199 50.31 -7.28 9.95
N ALA A 200 50.28 -8.59 9.63
CA ALA A 200 50.48 -9.72 10.56
C ALA A 200 50.41 -11.10 9.85
N GLN A 201 51.14 -11.26 8.74
CA GLN A 201 51.46 -12.59 8.21
C GLN A 201 52.98 -12.64 8.06
N ASP A 202 53.63 -13.16 9.11
CA ASP A 202 54.99 -13.75 9.18
C ASP A 202 55.49 -13.70 10.65
N VAL A 203 54.79 -14.40 11.55
CA VAL A 203 55.32 -14.78 12.87
C VAL A 203 55.10 -16.29 13.05
N PRO A 204 56.16 -17.11 13.22
CA PRO A 204 56.02 -18.55 13.40
C PRO A 204 55.17 -18.92 14.62
N ASP A 205 54.49 -20.06 14.57
CA ASP A 205 53.52 -20.56 15.58
C ASP A 205 54.12 -20.96 16.96
N ALA A 206 55.30 -20.44 17.33
CA ALA A 206 56.04 -20.86 18.51
C ALA A 206 56.77 -19.72 19.26
N ALA A 207 56.21 -18.51 19.29
CA ALA A 207 56.68 -17.45 20.19
C ALA A 207 56.01 -17.58 21.58
N PRO A 208 56.77 -17.60 22.70
CA PRO A 208 56.18 -17.61 24.04
C PRO A 208 55.39 -16.31 24.31
N GLU A 209 54.43 -16.37 25.23
CA GLU A 209 53.60 -15.20 25.55
C GLU A 209 54.46 -14.01 26.01
N PRO A 210 54.23 -12.80 25.48
CA PRO A 210 54.93 -11.61 25.94
C PRO A 210 54.52 -11.25 27.38
N PRO A 211 55.39 -10.60 28.18
CA PRO A 211 55.06 -10.13 29.51
C PRO A 211 53.84 -9.22 29.53
N GLU A 212 53.12 -9.18 30.65
CA GLU A 212 51.83 -8.49 30.81
C GLU A 212 51.87 -7.00 30.41
N GLY A 213 52.91 -6.26 30.84
CA GLY A 213 53.13 -4.87 30.41
C GLY A 213 53.40 -4.70 28.90
N ALA A 214 53.96 -5.70 28.23
CA ALA A 214 54.18 -5.68 26.78
C ALA A 214 52.91 -6.05 25.98
N LYS A 215 51.98 -6.81 26.57
CA LYS A 215 50.63 -7.05 26.00
C LYS A 215 49.87 -5.71 25.91
N ILE A 216 49.80 -4.96 27.01
CA ILE A 216 49.09 -3.67 27.09
C ILE A 216 49.70 -2.65 26.12
N ALA A 217 51.04 -2.55 26.04
CA ALA A 217 51.72 -1.62 25.12
C ALA A 217 51.37 -1.86 23.63
N ARG A 218 51.35 -3.13 23.19
CA ARG A 218 50.99 -3.49 21.79
C ARG A 218 49.53 -3.17 21.48
N VAL A 219 48.61 -3.45 22.42
CA VAL A 219 47.19 -3.14 22.25
C VAL A 219 46.96 -1.63 22.19
N ARG A 220 47.66 -0.84 23.01
CA ARG A 220 47.63 0.63 22.97
C ARG A 220 48.09 1.19 21.63
N GLU A 221 49.20 0.71 21.08
CA GLU A 221 49.71 1.12 19.76
C GLU A 221 48.74 0.78 18.61
N ALA A 222 48.19 -0.43 18.60
CA ALA A 222 47.24 -0.88 17.58
C ALA A 222 45.85 -0.22 17.70
N THR A 223 45.48 0.27 18.89
CA THR A 223 44.24 1.05 19.11
C THR A 223 44.42 2.50 18.64
N MET A 224 45.53 3.14 19.00
CA MET A 224 45.87 4.51 18.58
C MET A 224 46.01 4.65 17.05
N THR A 225 46.41 3.59 16.36
CA THR A 225 46.52 3.54 14.89
C THR A 225 45.23 3.09 14.18
N GLY A 226 44.14 2.82 14.92
CA GLY A 226 42.88 2.34 14.36
C GLY A 226 42.99 1.00 13.62
N ARG A 227 43.88 0.11 14.09
CA ARG A 227 44.06 -1.26 13.56
C ARG A 227 43.19 -2.27 14.31
N LEU A 228 42.89 -2.01 15.58
CA LEU A 228 41.94 -2.77 16.39
C LEU A 228 40.49 -2.31 16.13
N GLY A 229 39.54 -3.24 16.33
CA GLY A 229 38.11 -3.03 16.12
C GLY A 229 37.40 -2.27 17.26
N THR A 230 36.08 -2.32 17.29
CA THR A 230 35.31 -1.79 18.44
C THR A 230 35.59 -2.65 19.69
N PRO A 231 36.18 -2.10 20.78
CA PRO A 231 36.71 -2.88 21.90
C PRO A 231 35.71 -3.85 22.54
N GLU A 232 34.46 -3.41 22.70
CA GLU A 232 33.44 -4.12 23.51
C GLU A 232 32.87 -5.39 22.86
N TYR A 233 33.10 -5.60 21.55
CA TYR A 233 32.68 -6.80 20.82
C TYR A 233 33.83 -7.77 20.56
N MET A 234 35.05 -7.40 20.97
CA MET A 234 36.27 -8.11 20.58
C MET A 234 36.56 -9.28 21.52
N ALA A 235 36.98 -10.41 20.95
CA ALA A 235 37.30 -11.60 21.73
C ALA A 235 38.69 -11.47 22.40
N PRO A 236 38.89 -12.00 23.63
CA PRO A 236 40.14 -11.82 24.37
C PRO A 236 41.40 -12.25 23.60
N GLU A 237 41.32 -13.32 22.81
CA GLU A 237 42.46 -13.81 22.04
C GLU A 237 42.90 -12.87 20.90
N GLN A 238 41.99 -12.02 20.40
CA GLN A 238 42.32 -11.01 19.38
C GLN A 238 43.24 -9.91 19.92
N TRP A 239 43.35 -9.77 21.25
CA TRP A 239 44.17 -8.75 21.90
C TRP A 239 45.64 -9.16 21.99
N TYR A 240 45.91 -10.46 22.17
CA TYR A 240 47.29 -10.98 22.24
C TYR A 240 47.95 -11.12 20.86
N GLN A 241 47.15 -11.45 19.83
CA GLN A 241 47.63 -11.77 18.49
C GLN A 241 46.91 -10.94 17.42
N ALA A 242 47.30 -9.67 17.31
CA ALA A 242 46.85 -8.79 16.24
C ALA A 242 47.00 -9.48 14.87
N GLY A 243 45.88 -9.69 14.17
CA GLY A 243 45.82 -10.36 12.86
C GLY A 243 45.27 -11.79 12.86
N LYS A 244 45.34 -12.54 13.98
CA LYS A 244 44.78 -13.92 14.07
C LYS A 244 43.30 -13.94 14.48
N ALA A 245 42.47 -13.15 13.80
CA ALA A 245 41.02 -13.22 13.94
C ALA A 245 40.47 -14.49 13.27
N THR A 246 40.01 -15.45 14.08
CA THR A 246 39.47 -16.75 13.64
C THR A 246 37.93 -16.75 13.65
N GLY A 247 37.30 -17.80 13.09
CA GLY A 247 35.85 -17.97 13.20
C GLY A 247 35.34 -18.04 14.66
N ALA A 248 36.17 -18.47 15.61
CA ALA A 248 35.81 -18.47 17.03
C ALA A 248 35.71 -17.05 17.63
N ALA A 249 36.40 -16.06 17.04
CA ALA A 249 36.27 -14.66 17.42
C ALA A 249 34.97 -14.02 16.88
N ASP A 250 34.54 -14.39 15.67
CA ASP A 250 33.23 -13.98 15.15
C ASP A 250 32.08 -14.60 15.98
N VAL A 251 32.24 -15.83 16.48
CA VAL A 251 31.29 -16.49 17.42
C VAL A 251 31.21 -15.74 18.76
N TRP A 252 32.33 -15.26 19.30
CA TRP A 252 32.32 -14.40 20.50
C TRP A 252 31.54 -13.10 20.24
N ALA A 253 31.86 -12.39 19.16
CA ALA A 253 31.17 -11.17 18.78
C ALA A 253 29.67 -11.37 18.56
N PHE A 254 29.27 -12.50 17.96
CA PHE A 254 27.88 -12.92 17.86
C PHE A 254 27.22 -13.11 19.24
N GLY A 255 27.92 -13.71 20.21
CA GLY A 255 27.46 -13.82 21.60
C GLY A 255 27.21 -12.46 22.27
N VAL A 256 28.08 -11.48 22.03
CA VAL A 256 27.92 -10.09 22.53
C VAL A 256 26.67 -9.44 21.90
N ILE A 257 26.49 -9.55 20.58
CA ILE A 257 25.32 -9.03 19.86
C ILE A 257 24.02 -9.70 20.36
N LEU A 258 24.06 -11.01 20.58
CA LEU A 258 22.90 -11.79 21.02
C LEU A 258 22.49 -11.44 22.47
N HIS A 259 23.46 -11.16 23.34
CA HIS A 259 23.21 -10.56 24.64
C HIS A 259 22.55 -9.18 24.48
N GLU A 260 23.15 -8.28 23.69
CA GLU A 260 22.67 -6.89 23.54
C GLU A 260 21.24 -6.83 22.99
N LEU A 261 20.90 -7.72 22.06
CA LEU A 261 19.53 -7.93 21.56
C LEU A 261 18.54 -8.39 22.64
N ALA A 262 18.95 -9.30 23.53
CA ALA A 262 18.06 -9.89 24.54
C ALA A 262 17.98 -9.12 25.86
N ALA A 263 19.00 -8.34 26.21
CA ALA A 263 19.10 -7.63 27.49
C ALA A 263 19.05 -6.09 27.34
N GLY A 264 19.19 -5.54 26.13
CA GLY A 264 19.11 -4.10 25.86
C GLY A 264 20.37 -3.28 26.21
N GLY A 265 21.44 -3.94 26.65
CA GLY A 265 22.75 -3.35 26.93
C GLY A 265 23.86 -4.36 26.67
N ARG A 266 25.12 -3.93 26.64
CA ARG A 266 26.27 -4.83 26.37
C ARG A 266 26.64 -5.64 27.61
N PRO A 267 27.09 -6.90 27.47
CA PRO A 267 27.70 -7.65 28.58
C PRO A 267 29.00 -6.99 29.08
N PHE A 268 29.67 -6.25 28.20
CA PHE A 268 30.86 -5.46 28.49
C PHE A 268 30.66 -4.05 27.95
N ALA A 269 30.59 -3.07 28.84
CA ALA A 269 30.64 -1.66 28.47
C ALA A 269 31.96 -1.06 28.96
N MET A 270 32.53 -0.19 28.14
CA MET A 270 33.57 0.75 28.54
C MET A 270 32.89 1.95 29.20
N ALA A 271 33.46 2.49 30.28
CA ALA A 271 32.94 3.75 30.84
C ALA A 271 33.30 4.94 29.92
N ASP A 272 32.50 6.02 29.97
CA ASP A 272 32.66 7.18 29.06
C ASP A 272 34.03 7.87 29.15
N ASP A 273 34.74 7.69 30.27
CA ASP A 273 36.09 8.21 30.57
C ASP A 273 37.18 7.12 30.69
N GLU A 274 36.84 5.83 30.53
CA GLU A 274 37.78 4.73 30.62
C GLU A 274 38.61 4.62 29.33
N PRO A 275 39.94 4.83 29.35
CA PRO A 275 40.74 4.69 28.15
C PRO A 275 40.82 3.20 27.75
N PRO A 276 40.90 2.87 26.45
CA PRO A 276 40.81 1.48 26.01
C PRO A 276 41.81 0.52 26.68
N ASP A 277 43.04 0.97 26.95
CA ASP A 277 44.05 0.18 27.65
C ASP A 277 43.68 -0.16 29.11
N ALA A 278 42.94 0.69 29.81
CA ALA A 278 42.39 0.37 31.14
C ALA A 278 41.23 -0.66 31.05
N PHE A 279 40.33 -0.50 30.06
CA PHE A 279 39.28 -1.48 29.78
C PHE A 279 39.86 -2.86 29.46
N TYR A 280 40.91 -2.91 28.64
CA TYR A 280 41.59 -4.15 28.29
C TYR A 280 42.28 -4.79 29.50
N ALA A 281 42.98 -4.02 30.34
CA ALA A 281 43.59 -4.53 31.57
C ALA A 281 42.53 -5.14 32.50
N ARG A 282 41.44 -4.41 32.78
CA ARG A 282 40.29 -4.88 33.58
C ARG A 282 39.69 -6.19 33.05
N MET A 283 39.56 -6.32 31.74
CA MET A 283 39.01 -7.51 31.10
C MET A 283 39.98 -8.70 31.09
N LEU A 284 41.29 -8.46 31.09
CA LEU A 284 42.33 -9.50 31.12
C LEU A 284 42.59 -10.03 32.54
N GLU A 285 42.64 -9.14 33.53
CA GLU A 285 42.99 -9.47 34.92
C GLU A 285 41.88 -10.21 35.68
N SER A 286 40.62 -10.08 35.26
CA SER A 286 39.45 -10.45 36.07
C SER A 286 39.01 -11.92 36.01
N GLN A 287 39.70 -12.81 35.27
CA GLN A 287 39.31 -14.23 35.05
C GLN A 287 37.80 -14.42 34.76
N TRP A 288 37.27 -13.51 33.94
CA TRP A 288 35.83 -13.23 33.90
C TRP A 288 34.96 -14.42 33.44
N ARG A 289 33.74 -14.48 33.97
CA ARG A 289 32.69 -15.43 33.60
C ARG A 289 31.39 -14.68 33.27
N TYR A 290 30.72 -15.08 32.19
CA TYR A 290 29.42 -14.52 31.85
C TYR A 290 28.33 -15.02 32.79
N GLU A 291 27.61 -14.09 33.42
CA GLU A 291 26.39 -14.36 34.18
C GLU A 291 25.16 -13.81 33.44
N PRO A 292 24.20 -14.68 33.04
CA PRO A 292 22.97 -14.25 32.40
C PRO A 292 22.09 -13.37 33.30
N PRO A 293 21.52 -12.26 32.80
CA PRO A 293 20.62 -11.42 33.58
C PRO A 293 19.31 -12.14 33.91
N GLN A 294 18.72 -11.78 35.06
CA GLN A 294 17.50 -12.40 35.57
C GLN A 294 16.34 -12.24 34.58
N GLY A 295 15.67 -13.35 34.25
CA GLY A 295 14.55 -13.39 33.31
C GLY A 295 14.94 -13.75 31.86
N MET A 296 16.23 -13.91 31.55
CA MET A 296 16.66 -14.42 30.24
C MET A 296 16.22 -15.89 30.03
N PRO A 297 15.66 -16.27 28.87
CA PRO A 297 15.29 -17.66 28.59
C PRO A 297 16.47 -18.63 28.68
N GLU A 298 16.30 -19.77 29.36
CA GLU A 298 17.38 -20.73 29.65
C GLU A 298 18.13 -21.23 28.40
N GLY A 299 17.41 -21.50 27.30
CA GLY A 299 18.01 -21.88 26.02
C GLY A 299 18.92 -20.79 25.44
N LEU A 300 18.47 -19.54 25.49
CA LEU A 300 19.21 -18.38 24.99
C LEU A 300 20.41 -18.05 25.89
N ALA A 301 20.22 -18.11 27.21
CA ALA A 301 21.27 -17.93 28.20
C ALA A 301 22.42 -18.94 28.01
N ARG A 302 22.10 -20.24 27.84
CA ARG A 302 23.10 -21.28 27.54
C ARG A 302 23.85 -21.01 26.24
N LEU A 303 23.15 -20.55 25.20
CA LEU A 303 23.78 -20.23 23.92
C LEU A 303 24.79 -19.08 24.05
N ILE A 304 24.40 -17.98 24.72
CA ILE A 304 25.29 -16.83 24.96
C ILE A 304 26.49 -17.25 25.84
N VAL A 305 26.29 -18.02 26.92
CA VAL A 305 27.38 -18.57 27.75
C VAL A 305 28.37 -19.39 26.91
N SER A 306 27.89 -20.20 25.96
CA SER A 306 28.77 -20.98 25.07
C SER A 306 29.56 -20.11 24.09
N CYS A 307 28.98 -19.02 23.60
CA CYS A 307 29.65 -18.07 22.70
C CYS A 307 30.72 -17.25 23.43
N LEU A 308 30.45 -16.85 24.67
CA LEU A 308 31.33 -16.02 25.52
C LEU A 308 32.30 -16.84 26.39
N ALA A 309 32.65 -18.06 25.96
CA ALA A 309 33.69 -18.85 26.62
C ALA A 309 35.08 -18.24 26.40
N ALA A 310 35.85 -18.03 27.47
CA ALA A 310 37.18 -17.43 27.40
C ALA A 310 38.15 -18.23 26.51
N ASP A 311 38.15 -19.56 26.64
CA ASP A 311 38.87 -20.51 25.79
C ASP A 311 38.17 -20.65 24.42
N PRO A 312 38.81 -20.23 23.29
CA PRO A 312 38.21 -20.32 21.96
C PRO A 312 37.85 -21.74 21.53
N ALA A 313 38.53 -22.77 22.05
CA ALA A 313 38.23 -24.18 21.74
C ALA A 313 36.92 -24.68 22.37
N ARG A 314 36.40 -23.97 23.39
CA ARG A 314 35.11 -24.30 24.05
C ARG A 314 33.91 -23.61 23.41
N ARG A 315 34.14 -22.68 22.47
CA ARG A 315 33.06 -22.02 21.73
C ARG A 315 32.48 -22.97 20.66
N PRO A 316 31.22 -22.79 20.26
CA PRO A 316 30.63 -23.50 19.13
C PRO A 316 31.50 -23.43 17.87
N GLN A 317 31.73 -24.57 17.24
CA GLN A 317 32.61 -24.69 16.08
C GLN A 317 31.89 -24.24 14.80
N GLY A 318 31.80 -22.92 14.64
CA GLY A 318 31.10 -22.26 13.55
C GLY A 318 29.61 -22.04 13.79
N PHE A 319 28.91 -21.52 12.77
CA PHE A 319 27.56 -20.99 12.92
C PHE A 319 26.41 -21.99 12.68
N THR A 320 26.67 -23.15 12.09
CA THR A 320 25.67 -24.23 11.92
C THR A 320 24.99 -24.65 13.25
N PRO A 321 25.71 -25.04 14.32
CA PRO A 321 25.07 -25.40 15.58
C PRO A 321 24.36 -24.20 16.26
N LEU A 322 24.83 -22.97 16.03
CA LEU A 322 24.18 -21.75 16.52
C LEU A 322 22.83 -21.53 15.84
N ARG A 323 22.79 -21.60 14.49
CA ARG A 323 21.57 -21.50 13.69
C ARG A 323 20.55 -22.54 14.15
N GLU A 324 20.95 -23.80 14.27
CA GLU A 324 20.04 -24.90 14.61
C GLU A 324 19.43 -24.73 16.00
N SER A 325 20.23 -24.34 16.99
CA SER A 325 19.73 -24.07 18.35
C SER A 325 18.77 -22.87 18.39
N LEU A 326 19.01 -21.84 17.58
CA LEU A 326 18.13 -20.67 17.46
C LEU A 326 16.83 -20.98 16.72
N GLU A 327 16.89 -21.74 15.62
CA GLU A 327 15.72 -22.18 14.85
C GLU A 327 14.84 -23.13 15.67
N GLU A 328 15.43 -24.03 16.46
CA GLU A 328 14.71 -24.88 17.42
C GLU A 328 14.05 -24.03 18.53
N SER A 329 14.77 -23.04 19.07
CA SER A 329 14.23 -22.12 20.08
C SER A 329 13.07 -21.27 19.53
N TYR A 330 13.15 -20.85 18.26
CA TYR A 330 12.09 -20.13 17.57
C TYR A 330 10.85 -21.01 17.37
N ALA A 331 11.03 -22.26 16.94
CA ALA A 331 9.92 -23.20 16.75
C ALA A 331 9.18 -23.50 18.06
N LYS A 332 9.93 -23.70 19.16
CA LYS A 332 9.38 -23.91 20.51
C LYS A 332 8.58 -22.72 21.05
N LEU A 333 8.76 -21.51 20.51
CA LEU A 333 7.98 -20.31 20.88
C LEU A 333 6.55 -20.29 20.26
N GLY A 334 6.15 -21.33 19.52
CA GLY A 334 4.74 -21.55 19.14
C GLY A 334 4.34 -21.08 17.73
N ALA A 335 5.22 -21.21 16.72
CA ALA A 335 4.95 -20.73 15.35
C ALA A 335 5.17 -21.75 14.22
N GLY A 336 5.53 -23.01 14.54
CA GLY A 336 5.96 -23.99 13.53
C GLY A 336 7.42 -23.79 13.09
N PRO A 337 7.86 -24.34 11.94
CA PRO A 337 9.23 -24.17 11.46
C PRO A 337 9.55 -22.70 11.16
N TYR A 338 10.82 -22.33 11.26
CA TYR A 338 11.27 -20.96 10.98
C TYR A 338 10.88 -20.55 9.54
N PRO A 339 10.16 -19.43 9.33
CA PRO A 339 9.37 -19.22 8.11
C PRO A 339 10.18 -18.79 6.88
N ARG A 340 11.47 -18.48 7.01
CA ARG A 340 12.32 -18.10 5.86
C ARG A 340 13.02 -19.34 5.31
N GLU A 341 12.85 -19.63 4.02
CA GLU A 341 13.50 -20.76 3.35
C GLU A 341 15.01 -20.79 3.59
N ALA A 342 15.59 -22.00 3.62
CA ALA A 342 17.03 -22.19 3.65
C ALA A 342 17.64 -21.77 2.30
N VAL A 343 18.83 -21.15 2.35
CA VAL A 343 19.47 -20.62 1.15
C VAL A 343 20.07 -21.74 0.33
N ARG A 344 19.62 -21.88 -0.93
CA ARG A 344 20.15 -22.89 -1.85
C ARG A 344 21.50 -22.43 -2.39
N ASP A 345 22.51 -23.28 -2.24
CA ASP A 345 23.81 -23.05 -2.84
C ASP A 345 23.66 -23.03 -4.38
N THR A 346 24.05 -21.92 -5.00
CA THR A 346 23.83 -21.67 -6.43
C THR A 346 25.17 -21.26 -7.05
N PRO A 347 25.61 -21.89 -8.15
CA PRO A 347 26.82 -21.49 -8.86
C PRO A 347 26.82 -20.00 -9.23
N LEU A 348 28.00 -19.38 -9.25
CA LEU A 348 28.14 -17.97 -9.63
C LEU A 348 27.63 -17.73 -11.06
N SER A 349 26.84 -16.67 -11.26
CA SER A 349 26.36 -16.30 -12.59
C SER A 349 27.51 -15.80 -13.48
N ALA A 350 27.29 -15.85 -14.79
CA ALA A 350 28.22 -15.29 -15.76
C ALA A 350 28.47 -13.79 -15.53
N ASP A 351 27.48 -13.03 -15.04
CA ASP A 351 27.65 -11.60 -14.70
C ASP A 351 28.64 -11.40 -13.53
N VAL A 352 28.55 -12.22 -12.48
CA VAL A 352 29.44 -12.13 -11.31
C VAL A 352 30.87 -12.50 -11.72
N LEU A 353 31.04 -13.59 -12.46
CA LEU A 353 32.33 -14.02 -13.01
C LEU A 353 32.94 -12.95 -13.96
N ASN A 354 32.10 -12.34 -14.80
CA ASN A 354 32.50 -11.20 -15.62
C ASN A 354 32.99 -10.04 -14.76
N ASN A 355 32.21 -9.63 -13.75
CA ASN A 355 32.53 -8.49 -12.91
C ASN A 355 33.82 -8.68 -12.11
N GLN A 356 34.06 -9.89 -11.57
CA GLN A 356 35.36 -10.22 -10.96
C GLN A 356 36.51 -10.14 -11.99
N GLY A 357 36.28 -10.60 -13.23
CA GLY A 357 37.23 -10.44 -14.32
C GLY A 357 37.58 -8.99 -14.60
N VAL A 358 36.58 -8.10 -14.62
CA VAL A 358 36.78 -6.65 -14.74
C VAL A 358 37.60 -6.10 -13.56
N SER A 359 37.24 -6.43 -12.31
CA SER A 359 38.00 -6.02 -11.13
C SER A 359 39.49 -6.39 -11.22
N LEU A 360 39.82 -7.60 -11.71
CA LEU A 360 41.21 -8.02 -11.90
C LEU A 360 41.90 -7.35 -13.11
N ALA A 361 41.15 -7.05 -14.17
CA ALA A 361 41.68 -6.40 -15.36
C ALA A 361 42.05 -4.93 -15.11
N ASP A 362 41.22 -4.18 -14.38
CA ASP A 362 41.48 -2.81 -13.92
C ASP A 362 42.78 -2.69 -13.10
N LEU A 363 43.24 -3.80 -12.51
CA LEU A 363 44.44 -3.89 -11.67
C LEU A 363 45.65 -4.49 -12.41
N GLY A 364 45.55 -4.72 -13.71
CA GLY A 364 46.62 -5.29 -14.53
C GLY A 364 46.80 -6.81 -14.43
N ARG A 365 45.94 -7.54 -13.69
CA ARG A 365 45.98 -9.01 -13.56
C ARG A 365 45.28 -9.71 -14.74
N GLY A 366 45.62 -9.30 -15.97
CA GLY A 366 44.94 -9.71 -17.20
C GLY A 366 44.89 -11.23 -17.44
N ALA A 367 45.93 -11.97 -17.04
CA ALA A 367 45.95 -13.43 -17.17
C ALA A 367 44.90 -14.15 -16.29
N GLU A 368 44.53 -13.57 -15.15
CA GLU A 368 43.52 -14.12 -14.25
C GLU A 368 42.12 -13.61 -14.61
N ALA A 369 42.01 -12.36 -15.05
CA ALA A 369 40.80 -11.83 -15.68
C ALA A 369 40.36 -12.70 -16.88
N LEU A 370 41.29 -13.09 -17.77
CA LEU A 370 41.01 -14.03 -18.86
C LEU A 370 40.45 -15.38 -18.38
N ARG A 371 40.93 -15.94 -17.26
CA ARG A 371 40.39 -17.18 -16.69
C ARG A 371 38.96 -17.00 -16.19
N LEU A 372 38.63 -15.85 -15.62
CA LEU A 372 37.28 -15.53 -15.15
C LEU A 372 36.32 -15.26 -16.31
N PHE A 373 36.73 -14.51 -17.33
CA PHE A 373 35.93 -14.33 -18.54
C PHE A 373 35.69 -15.66 -19.27
N ALA A 374 36.72 -16.50 -19.43
CA ALA A 374 36.56 -17.85 -19.98
C ALA A 374 35.64 -18.74 -19.11
N SER A 375 35.58 -18.51 -17.79
CA SER A 375 34.65 -19.21 -16.90
C SER A 375 33.22 -18.68 -17.04
N ALA A 376 33.04 -17.36 -17.16
CA ALA A 376 31.75 -16.74 -17.48
C ALA A 376 31.20 -17.27 -18.82
N LEU A 377 32.06 -17.40 -19.84
CA LEU A 377 31.70 -17.94 -21.17
C LEU A 377 31.45 -19.45 -21.17
N LYS A 378 31.89 -20.21 -20.17
CA LYS A 378 31.46 -21.60 -19.96
C LYS A 378 30.05 -21.69 -19.37
N VAL A 379 29.69 -20.75 -18.49
CA VAL A 379 28.34 -20.64 -17.92
C VAL A 379 27.35 -20.10 -18.97
N ASP A 380 27.77 -19.11 -19.76
CA ASP A 380 26.97 -18.46 -20.80
C ASP A 380 27.86 -18.04 -21.98
N PRO A 381 27.96 -18.88 -23.03
CA PRO A 381 28.78 -18.60 -24.22
C PRO A 381 28.39 -17.33 -24.99
N THR A 382 27.22 -16.75 -24.68
CA THR A 382 26.67 -15.57 -25.36
C THR A 382 26.74 -14.30 -24.51
N HIS A 383 27.32 -14.37 -23.31
CA HIS A 383 27.31 -13.25 -22.35
C HIS A 383 28.06 -12.01 -22.91
N PRO A 384 27.38 -10.88 -23.18
CA PRO A 384 27.96 -9.78 -23.93
C PRO A 384 29.18 -9.13 -23.25
N GLY A 385 29.11 -8.91 -21.93
CA GLY A 385 30.24 -8.35 -21.16
C GLY A 385 31.50 -9.21 -21.29
N ALA A 386 31.44 -10.48 -20.89
CA ALA A 386 32.54 -11.43 -21.00
C ALA A 386 33.09 -11.61 -22.43
N VAL A 387 32.23 -11.68 -23.46
CA VAL A 387 32.67 -11.73 -24.87
C VAL A 387 33.53 -10.52 -25.23
N TYR A 388 33.05 -9.32 -24.89
CA TYR A 388 33.73 -8.07 -25.16
C TYR A 388 35.01 -7.92 -24.33
N ASN A 389 34.95 -8.15 -23.01
CA ASN A 389 36.07 -7.98 -22.08
C ASN A 389 37.23 -8.96 -22.34
N GLU A 390 36.92 -10.23 -22.61
CA GLU A 390 37.92 -11.20 -23.08
C GLU A 390 38.50 -10.74 -24.43
N GLY A 391 37.63 -10.27 -25.33
CA GLY A 391 38.01 -9.72 -26.63
C GLY A 391 39.03 -8.59 -26.53
N LEU A 392 38.83 -7.62 -25.62
CA LEU A 392 39.77 -6.52 -25.39
C LEU A 392 41.15 -7.00 -24.94
N LEU A 393 41.21 -7.96 -24.01
CA LEU A 393 42.49 -8.52 -23.54
C LEU A 393 43.19 -9.36 -24.61
N LEU A 394 42.44 -10.11 -25.42
CA LEU A 394 43.00 -10.87 -26.56
C LEU A 394 43.48 -9.95 -27.68
N LEU A 395 42.78 -8.82 -27.93
CA LEU A 395 43.21 -7.77 -28.87
C LEU A 395 44.51 -7.11 -28.42
N GLY A 396 44.60 -6.71 -27.15
CA GLY A 396 45.84 -6.16 -26.57
C GLY A 396 47.01 -7.14 -26.61
N ALA A 397 46.74 -8.44 -26.60
CA ALA A 397 47.74 -9.51 -26.73
C ALA A 397 48.04 -9.92 -28.20
N GLY A 398 47.42 -9.29 -29.20
CA GLY A 398 47.58 -9.66 -30.61
C GLY A 398 47.02 -11.04 -30.99
N ARG A 399 46.11 -11.60 -30.17
CA ARG A 399 45.52 -12.94 -30.32
C ARG A 399 44.11 -12.94 -30.92
N LEU A 400 43.52 -11.76 -31.10
CA LEU A 400 42.23 -11.52 -31.73
C LEU A 400 42.27 -10.13 -32.37
N ASP A 401 41.51 -9.90 -33.45
CA ASP A 401 41.37 -8.58 -34.06
C ASP A 401 39.99 -7.96 -33.75
N ALA A 402 39.81 -6.68 -34.10
CA ALA A 402 38.54 -5.99 -33.86
C ALA A 402 37.36 -6.64 -34.61
N ALA A 403 37.61 -7.20 -35.81
CA ALA A 403 36.60 -7.93 -36.58
C ALA A 403 36.13 -9.21 -35.86
N GLY A 404 37.05 -9.96 -35.23
CA GLY A 404 36.74 -11.13 -34.41
C GLY A 404 35.91 -10.79 -33.17
N ILE A 405 36.15 -9.64 -32.52
CA ILE A 405 35.29 -9.16 -31.42
C ILE A 405 33.88 -8.83 -31.95
N ILE A 406 33.78 -8.08 -33.05
CA ILE A 406 32.51 -7.70 -33.69
C ILE A 406 31.71 -8.94 -34.08
N ALA A 407 32.33 -9.95 -34.68
CA ALA A 407 31.66 -11.20 -35.07
C ALA A 407 31.08 -11.96 -33.86
N ARG A 408 31.82 -12.04 -32.75
CA ARG A 408 31.35 -12.67 -31.50
C ARG A 408 30.21 -11.86 -30.85
N LEU A 409 30.27 -10.52 -30.89
CA LEU A 409 29.20 -9.66 -30.39
C LEU A 409 27.94 -9.71 -31.26
N ALA A 410 28.07 -9.82 -32.58
CA ALA A 410 26.93 -10.05 -33.48
C ALA A 410 26.25 -11.40 -33.20
N GLN A 411 27.00 -12.45 -32.85
CA GLN A 411 26.44 -13.73 -32.39
C GLN A 411 25.70 -13.57 -31.05
N SER A 412 26.26 -12.82 -30.09
CA SER A 412 25.58 -12.48 -28.83
C SER A 412 24.28 -11.69 -29.07
N ALA A 413 24.30 -10.69 -29.95
CA ALA A 413 23.12 -9.91 -30.35
C ALA A 413 22.02 -10.78 -30.98
N LYS A 414 22.41 -11.75 -31.83
CA LYS A 414 21.47 -12.70 -32.45
C LYS A 414 20.85 -13.66 -31.44
N ALA A 415 21.61 -14.11 -30.45
CA ALA A 415 21.11 -14.92 -29.35
C ALA A 415 20.22 -14.12 -28.37
N ARG A 416 20.41 -12.79 -28.30
CA ARG A 416 19.78 -11.89 -27.33
C ARG A 416 19.08 -10.70 -28.01
N PRO A 417 18.06 -10.92 -28.86
CA PRO A 417 17.44 -9.86 -29.66
C PRO A 417 16.72 -8.76 -28.85
N LYS A 418 16.52 -8.96 -27.54
CA LYS A 418 15.95 -7.98 -26.60
C LYS A 418 16.99 -7.30 -25.70
N ASP A 419 18.24 -7.77 -25.70
CA ASP A 419 19.33 -7.17 -24.95
C ASP A 419 20.00 -6.12 -25.83
N TRP A 420 20.09 -4.90 -25.33
CA TRP A 420 20.75 -3.80 -26.03
C TRP A 420 22.29 -3.83 -25.88
N THR A 421 22.78 -4.55 -24.87
CA THR A 421 24.20 -4.60 -24.49
C THR A 421 25.13 -5.09 -25.61
N PRO A 422 24.83 -6.19 -26.33
CA PRO A 422 25.71 -6.68 -27.40
C PRO A 422 25.93 -5.65 -28.51
N ARG A 423 24.85 -4.96 -28.94
CA ARG A 423 24.90 -3.92 -29.98
C ARG A 423 25.64 -2.67 -29.51
N TYR A 424 25.39 -2.22 -28.28
CA TYR A 424 26.14 -1.11 -27.69
C TYR A 424 27.65 -1.38 -27.67
N LEU A 425 28.06 -2.56 -27.22
CA LEU A 425 29.47 -2.97 -27.19
C LEU A 425 30.07 -3.11 -28.60
N GLN A 426 29.30 -3.61 -29.57
CA GLN A 426 29.72 -3.68 -30.96
C GLN A 426 29.94 -2.27 -31.55
N GLY A 427 29.05 -1.33 -31.25
CA GLY A 427 29.17 0.09 -31.62
C GLY A 427 30.43 0.74 -31.06
N LEU A 428 30.82 0.44 -29.81
CA LEU A 428 32.08 0.93 -29.23
C LEU A 428 33.30 0.43 -30.02
N VAL A 429 33.36 -0.88 -30.33
CA VAL A 429 34.47 -1.46 -31.10
C VAL A 429 34.53 -0.85 -32.50
N LEU A 430 33.40 -0.69 -33.18
CA LEU A 430 33.31 -0.02 -34.49
C LEU A 430 33.80 1.44 -34.44
N ALA A 431 33.43 2.20 -33.40
CA ALA A 431 33.89 3.58 -33.23
C ALA A 431 35.41 3.66 -33.07
N SER A 432 36.01 2.79 -32.24
CA SER A 432 37.46 2.70 -32.06
C SER A 432 38.21 2.33 -33.36
N GLY A 433 37.59 1.52 -34.22
CA GLY A 433 38.08 1.19 -35.57
C GLY A 433 37.89 2.29 -36.62
N LYS A 434 37.44 3.49 -36.24
CA LYS A 434 37.09 4.62 -37.13
C LYS A 434 35.94 4.33 -38.11
N ALA A 435 35.14 3.29 -37.86
CA ALA A 435 33.98 2.94 -38.67
C ALA A 435 32.72 3.73 -38.25
N GLY A 436 32.84 5.06 -38.22
CA GLY A 436 31.84 5.99 -37.66
C GLY A 436 30.38 5.73 -38.05
N PRO A 437 30.04 5.61 -39.36
CA PRO A 437 28.66 5.35 -39.79
C PRO A 437 28.07 4.04 -39.27
N LEU A 438 28.89 2.98 -39.13
CA LEU A 438 28.44 1.69 -38.60
C LEU A 438 28.27 1.74 -37.07
N ALA A 439 29.14 2.47 -36.37
CA ALA A 439 29.01 2.69 -34.94
C ALA A 439 27.72 3.47 -34.60
N LEU A 440 27.43 4.53 -35.35
CA LEU A 440 26.20 5.31 -35.19
C LEU A 440 24.94 4.45 -35.39
N ALA A 441 24.92 3.60 -36.42
CA ALA A 441 23.80 2.69 -36.67
C ALA A 441 23.52 1.72 -35.50
N GLU A 442 24.56 1.18 -34.85
CA GLU A 442 24.39 0.34 -33.66
C GLU A 442 23.89 1.14 -32.45
N PHE A 443 24.38 2.36 -32.22
CA PHE A 443 23.90 3.22 -31.13
C PHE A 443 22.45 3.70 -31.35
N ASP A 444 22.08 4.05 -32.59
CA ASP A 444 20.70 4.38 -32.95
C ASP A 444 19.76 3.20 -32.72
N ALA A 445 20.17 1.98 -33.11
CA ALA A 445 19.41 0.77 -32.86
C ALA A 445 19.23 0.49 -31.35
N VAL A 446 20.22 0.81 -30.51
CA VAL A 446 20.12 0.73 -29.05
C VAL A 446 19.17 1.77 -28.49
N LEU A 447 19.21 3.02 -28.96
CA LEU A 447 18.33 4.09 -28.48
C LEU A 447 16.87 3.89 -28.93
N ALA A 448 16.64 3.31 -30.11
CA ALA A 448 15.31 2.90 -30.56
C ALA A 448 14.72 1.78 -29.69
N ALA A 449 15.55 0.82 -29.26
CA ALA A 449 15.12 -0.27 -28.38
C ALA A 449 15.04 0.12 -26.89
N SER A 450 15.82 1.12 -26.46
CA SER A 450 15.90 1.59 -25.08
C SER A 450 15.97 3.14 -25.03
N PRO A 451 14.84 3.83 -25.22
CA PRO A 451 14.78 5.29 -25.16
C PRO A 451 15.23 5.81 -23.79
N GLY A 452 16.27 6.65 -23.79
CA GLY A 452 16.86 7.20 -22.57
C GLY A 452 18.02 6.38 -21.98
N ASN A 453 18.64 5.46 -22.74
CA ASN A 453 19.91 4.84 -22.35
C ASN A 453 21.06 5.87 -22.36
N PRO A 454 21.66 6.25 -21.21
CA PRO A 454 22.64 7.32 -21.15
C PRO A 454 23.98 6.93 -21.79
N ARG A 455 24.40 5.65 -21.70
CA ARG A 455 25.63 5.15 -22.31
C ARG A 455 25.57 5.24 -23.83
N ALA A 456 24.47 4.79 -24.42
CA ALA A 456 24.27 4.84 -25.87
C ALA A 456 24.16 6.29 -26.39
N ALA A 457 23.47 7.16 -25.67
CA ALA A 457 23.37 8.59 -26.03
C ALA A 457 24.75 9.28 -26.04
N ALA A 458 25.55 9.08 -24.98
CA ALA A 458 26.89 9.68 -24.88
C ALA A 458 27.87 9.09 -25.92
N ALA A 459 27.86 7.77 -26.13
CA ALA A 459 28.71 7.12 -27.12
C ALA A 459 28.35 7.55 -28.56
N ARG A 460 27.06 7.69 -28.86
CA ARG A 460 26.56 8.25 -30.14
C ARG A 460 27.07 9.68 -30.36
N GLN A 461 26.90 10.55 -29.36
CA GLN A 461 27.35 11.94 -29.45
C GLN A 461 28.86 12.05 -29.72
N ARG A 462 29.68 11.23 -29.03
CA ARG A 462 31.15 11.16 -29.27
C ARG A 462 31.50 10.66 -30.67
N ALA A 463 30.72 9.73 -31.22
CA ALA A 463 30.92 9.23 -32.59
C ALA A 463 30.50 10.27 -33.65
N GLU A 464 29.48 11.10 -33.39
CA GLU A 464 29.09 12.21 -34.28
C GLU A 464 30.10 13.37 -34.26
N SER A 465 30.63 13.74 -33.10
CA SER A 465 31.60 14.84 -32.97
C SER A 465 32.99 14.52 -33.52
N GLY A 466 33.26 13.26 -33.90
CA GLY A 466 34.58 12.81 -34.34
C GLY A 466 35.67 12.92 -33.26
N SER A 467 35.31 13.20 -32.01
CA SER A 467 36.22 13.62 -30.95
C SER A 467 36.93 12.46 -30.24
N GLY A 468 37.25 11.40 -30.98
CA GLY A 468 38.00 10.23 -30.52
C GLY A 468 37.28 9.38 -29.46
N THR A 469 36.80 8.20 -29.82
CA THR A 469 36.59 7.12 -28.82
C THR A 469 37.93 6.47 -28.52
N ASP A 470 38.84 7.22 -27.91
CA ASP A 470 40.28 6.89 -27.87
C ASP A 470 40.66 5.73 -26.94
N ARG A 471 39.69 5.10 -26.24
CA ARG A 471 39.90 3.83 -25.53
C ARG A 471 38.60 3.04 -25.33
N LEU A 472 38.73 1.71 -25.44
CA LEU A 472 37.71 0.75 -25.06
C LEU A 472 37.93 0.36 -23.59
N GLU A 473 36.94 0.64 -22.74
CA GLU A 473 36.95 0.29 -21.32
C GLU A 473 36.23 -1.03 -21.06
N PHE A 474 36.53 -1.68 -19.93
CA PHE A 474 35.89 -2.94 -19.53
C PHE A 474 34.43 -2.73 -19.08
N PHE A 475 33.55 -3.65 -19.49
CA PHE A 475 32.12 -3.60 -19.23
C PHE A 475 31.72 -4.40 -17.99
N VAL A 476 31.23 -3.69 -16.97
CA VAL A 476 30.55 -4.26 -15.79
C VAL A 476 29.08 -4.56 -16.13
N ALA A 477 28.63 -5.78 -15.83
CA ALA A 477 27.25 -6.24 -15.97
C ALA A 477 26.48 -6.10 -14.65
N LEU A 478 25.15 -5.94 -14.71
CA LEU A 478 24.30 -5.99 -13.53
C LEU A 478 24.04 -7.47 -13.18
N PRO A 479 24.39 -7.96 -11.97
CA PRO A 479 24.21 -9.37 -11.66
C PRO A 479 22.76 -9.84 -11.70
N GLN A 480 22.47 -10.92 -12.43
CA GLN A 480 21.13 -11.52 -12.45
C GLN A 480 20.68 -11.85 -11.02
N GLY A 481 19.43 -11.47 -10.71
CA GLY A 481 18.85 -11.60 -9.36
C GLY A 481 19.05 -10.38 -8.45
N ALA A 482 19.89 -9.39 -8.81
CA ALA A 482 20.02 -8.15 -8.05
C ALA A 482 18.73 -7.30 -8.06
N GLU A 483 18.04 -7.22 -9.20
CA GLU A 483 16.74 -6.52 -9.33
C GLU A 483 15.55 -7.36 -8.83
N SER A 484 15.56 -8.68 -9.02
CA SER A 484 14.32 -9.47 -9.00
C SER A 484 14.06 -10.28 -7.73
N ALA A 485 15.03 -10.46 -6.83
CA ALA A 485 14.96 -11.52 -5.81
C ALA A 485 15.03 -11.09 -4.32
N ARG A 486 15.13 -9.79 -3.98
CA ARG A 486 15.42 -9.38 -2.58
C ARG A 486 14.57 -8.31 -1.96
N MET A 487 14.43 -7.14 -2.58
CA MET A 487 13.73 -6.03 -1.93
C MET A 487 12.21 -6.10 -2.06
N THR A 488 11.69 -6.50 -3.23
CA THR A 488 10.24 -6.62 -3.47
C THR A 488 9.60 -7.71 -2.63
N ASP A 489 10.08 -8.95 -2.70
CA ASP A 489 9.39 -10.07 -2.02
C ASP A 489 9.50 -10.00 -0.49
N THR A 490 10.66 -9.59 0.04
CA THR A 490 10.83 -9.36 1.49
C THR A 490 9.93 -8.24 2.01
N ALA A 491 9.83 -7.11 1.30
CA ALA A 491 8.96 -6.00 1.70
C ALA A 491 7.48 -6.40 1.56
N PHE A 492 7.13 -7.15 0.51
CA PHE A 492 5.80 -7.70 0.31
C PHE A 492 5.36 -8.62 1.46
N GLN A 493 6.19 -9.61 1.83
CA GLN A 493 5.89 -10.52 2.94
C GLN A 493 5.81 -9.78 4.29
N ALA A 494 6.69 -8.80 4.54
CA ALA A 494 6.63 -7.98 5.75
C ALA A 494 5.34 -7.14 5.83
N LEU A 495 4.91 -6.56 4.71
CA LEU A 495 3.65 -5.81 4.62
C LEU A 495 2.44 -6.73 4.77
N LEU A 496 2.45 -7.93 4.18
CA LEU A 496 1.39 -8.93 4.38
C LEU A 496 1.28 -9.39 5.84
N ALA A 497 2.39 -9.78 6.46
CA ALA A 497 2.42 -10.20 7.86
C ALA A 497 1.90 -9.11 8.80
N ARG A 498 2.31 -7.85 8.55
CA ARG A 498 1.81 -6.69 9.27
C ARG A 498 0.32 -6.45 9.04
N ALA A 499 -0.15 -6.51 7.79
CA ALA A 499 -1.56 -6.31 7.46
C ALA A 499 -2.45 -7.40 8.10
N ARG A 500 -1.98 -8.64 8.17
CA ARG A 500 -2.65 -9.72 8.93
C ARG A 500 -2.68 -9.43 10.44
N ALA A 501 -1.56 -9.01 11.04
CA ALA A 501 -1.56 -8.63 12.46
C ALA A 501 -2.48 -7.43 12.76
N GLU A 502 -2.59 -6.47 11.84
CA GLU A 502 -3.51 -5.32 11.96
C GLU A 502 -4.98 -5.75 11.76
N LEU A 503 -5.27 -6.77 10.93
CA LEU A 503 -6.59 -7.37 10.77
C LEU A 503 -7.04 -8.09 12.06
N GLU A 504 -6.19 -8.96 12.61
CA GLU A 504 -6.46 -9.69 13.87
C GLU A 504 -6.66 -8.72 15.05
N ALA A 505 -5.94 -7.60 15.07
CA ALA A 505 -6.11 -6.53 16.06
C ALA A 505 -7.38 -5.67 15.86
N GLY A 506 -8.25 -6.01 14.90
CA GLY A 506 -9.47 -5.24 14.58
C GLY A 506 -9.23 -3.90 13.88
N GLN A 507 -8.00 -3.60 13.46
CA GLN A 507 -7.61 -2.31 12.86
C GLN A 507 -7.85 -2.32 11.33
N TRP A 508 -9.05 -2.71 10.90
CA TRP A 508 -9.34 -3.07 9.49
C TRP A 508 -8.94 -2.01 8.46
N GLY A 509 -9.23 -0.72 8.71
CA GLY A 509 -8.83 0.36 7.81
C GLY A 509 -7.32 0.49 7.63
N LYS A 510 -6.55 0.28 8.71
CA LYS A 510 -5.09 0.31 8.73
C LYS A 510 -4.52 -0.95 8.06
N ALA A 511 -5.08 -2.12 8.36
CA ALA A 511 -4.77 -3.37 7.71
C ALA A 511 -4.95 -3.29 6.19
N TYR A 512 -6.05 -2.67 5.71
CA TYR A 512 -6.28 -2.44 4.28
C TYR A 512 -5.32 -1.42 3.66
N GLN A 513 -4.91 -0.36 4.38
CA GLN A 513 -3.83 0.52 3.93
C GLN A 513 -2.50 -0.23 3.79
N THR A 514 -2.15 -1.08 4.76
CA THR A 514 -0.92 -1.89 4.73
C THR A 514 -0.97 -2.97 3.63
N ALA A 515 -2.11 -3.65 3.44
CA ALA A 515 -2.33 -4.59 2.34
C ALA A 515 -2.31 -3.88 0.98
N SER A 516 -2.83 -2.65 0.88
CA SER A 516 -2.74 -1.84 -0.34
C SER A 516 -1.31 -1.39 -0.65
N LYS A 517 -0.46 -1.22 0.36
CA LYS A 517 1.00 -1.04 0.16
C LYS A 517 1.66 -2.33 -0.32
N ALA A 518 1.29 -3.50 0.21
CA ALA A 518 1.76 -4.80 -0.29
C ALA A 518 1.37 -5.00 -1.76
N ARG A 519 0.11 -4.74 -2.12
CA ARG A 519 -0.41 -4.73 -3.51
C ARG A 519 0.28 -3.70 -4.41
N GLY A 520 0.86 -2.65 -3.84
CA GLY A 520 1.64 -1.63 -4.55
C GLY A 520 3.11 -2.01 -4.79
N VAL A 521 3.60 -3.13 -4.24
CA VAL A 521 4.94 -3.64 -4.54
C VAL A 521 4.99 -4.14 -5.99
N GLN A 522 6.02 -3.76 -6.72
CA GLN A 522 6.19 -4.10 -8.14
C GLN A 522 6.12 -5.63 -8.35
N GLY A 523 5.21 -6.07 -9.22
CA GLY A 523 4.97 -7.48 -9.54
C GLY A 523 4.05 -8.23 -8.57
N GLN A 524 3.57 -7.60 -7.50
CA GLN A 524 2.72 -8.21 -6.47
C GLN A 524 1.25 -7.73 -6.51
N ASP A 525 0.89 -6.90 -7.49
CA ASP A 525 -0.45 -6.32 -7.65
C ASP A 525 -1.55 -7.37 -7.87
N ARG A 526 -1.20 -8.52 -8.46
CA ARG A 526 -2.10 -9.67 -8.66
C ARG A 526 -1.78 -10.86 -7.76
N SER A 527 -0.95 -10.68 -6.75
CA SER A 527 -0.53 -11.78 -5.87
C SER A 527 -1.75 -12.35 -5.11
N PRO A 528 -2.05 -13.67 -5.18
CA PRO A 528 -3.20 -14.26 -4.50
C PRO A 528 -3.21 -13.93 -3.01
N GLN A 529 -2.04 -13.92 -2.37
CA GLN A 529 -1.89 -13.67 -0.93
C GLN A 529 -2.41 -12.30 -0.48
N VAL A 530 -2.26 -11.25 -1.32
CA VAL A 530 -2.75 -9.91 -1.01
C VAL A 530 -4.20 -9.71 -1.44
N LEU A 531 -4.62 -10.33 -2.54
CA LEU A 531 -6.02 -10.29 -3.00
C LEU A 531 -6.95 -11.07 -2.04
N ASP A 532 -6.49 -12.21 -1.51
CA ASP A 532 -7.18 -12.98 -0.47
C ASP A 532 -7.36 -12.13 0.80
N LEU A 533 -6.30 -11.47 1.25
CA LEU A 533 -6.34 -10.59 2.42
C LEU A 533 -7.23 -9.35 2.21
N ILE A 534 -7.22 -8.77 1.01
CA ILE A 534 -8.10 -7.65 0.65
C ILE A 534 -9.56 -8.10 0.56
N ALA A 535 -9.84 -9.31 0.08
CA ALA A 535 -11.19 -9.87 0.07
C ALA A 535 -11.70 -10.17 1.49
N GLU A 536 -10.85 -10.72 2.35
CA GLU A 536 -11.12 -10.96 3.78
C GLU A 536 -11.41 -9.66 4.52
N LEU A 537 -10.56 -8.64 4.35
CA LEU A 537 -10.81 -7.28 4.83
C LEU A 537 -12.11 -6.70 4.24
N GLY A 538 -12.39 -6.97 2.97
CA GLY A 538 -13.60 -6.53 2.28
C GLY A 538 -14.90 -6.95 2.96
N LEU A 539 -14.91 -8.09 3.67
CA LEU A 539 -16.05 -8.54 4.49
C LEU A 539 -16.32 -7.65 5.71
N ARG A 540 -15.40 -6.76 6.07
CA ARG A 540 -15.54 -5.73 7.13
C ARG A 540 -15.59 -4.30 6.55
N GLY A 541 -15.48 -4.15 5.23
CA GLY A 541 -15.42 -2.85 4.56
C GLY A 541 -16.69 -2.51 3.79
N VAL A 542 -16.80 -1.25 3.39
CA VAL A 542 -17.77 -0.78 2.39
C VAL A 542 -17.03 -0.60 1.07
N ARG A 543 -17.47 -1.30 0.03
CA ARG A 543 -16.92 -1.24 -1.33
C ARG A 543 -17.13 0.15 -1.93
N GLN A 544 -16.07 0.79 -2.43
CA GLN A 544 -16.07 2.18 -2.92
C GLN A 544 -15.97 2.32 -4.43
N GLY A 545 -15.16 1.51 -5.09
CA GLY A 545 -14.94 1.54 -6.54
C GLY A 545 -14.14 0.31 -6.96
N LEU A 546 -14.17 -0.02 -8.26
CA LEU A 546 -13.30 -1.06 -8.80
C LEU A 546 -11.95 -0.43 -9.16
N LYS A 547 -10.87 -0.98 -8.60
CA LYS A 547 -9.50 -0.56 -8.90
C LYS A 547 -9.01 -1.15 -10.21
N ALA A 548 -9.26 -2.45 -10.39
CA ALA A 548 -8.89 -3.21 -11.57
C ALA A 548 -9.82 -4.41 -11.74
N GLY A 549 -9.92 -4.90 -12.97
CA GLY A 549 -10.58 -6.17 -13.26
C GLY A 549 -9.90 -6.86 -14.42
N TRP A 550 -9.72 -8.18 -14.33
CA TRP A 550 -9.14 -9.00 -15.39
C TRP A 550 -9.79 -10.38 -15.46
N GLN A 551 -9.70 -11.03 -16.63
CA GLN A 551 -10.04 -12.45 -16.76
C GLN A 551 -9.02 -13.26 -15.95
N LYS A 552 -9.49 -13.94 -14.90
CA LYS A 552 -8.66 -14.74 -13.99
C LYS A 552 -8.33 -16.10 -14.60
N GLN A 553 -9.34 -16.74 -15.18
CA GLN A 553 -9.26 -18.09 -15.74
C GLN A 553 -10.43 -18.36 -16.69
N ALA A 554 -10.26 -19.32 -17.59
CA ALA A 554 -11.32 -19.97 -18.33
C ALA A 554 -11.41 -21.43 -17.87
N PHE A 555 -12.61 -21.98 -17.70
CA PHE A 555 -12.76 -23.39 -17.37
C PHE A 555 -12.47 -24.24 -18.61
N ALA A 556 -11.28 -24.85 -18.63
CA ALA A 556 -10.79 -25.62 -19.76
C ALA A 556 -11.77 -26.77 -20.13
N GLY A 557 -12.08 -26.89 -21.42
CA GLY A 557 -13.03 -27.89 -21.92
C GLY A 557 -14.50 -27.65 -21.55
N SER A 558 -14.86 -26.50 -20.95
CA SER A 558 -16.27 -26.17 -20.64
C SER A 558 -17.15 -26.18 -21.89
N GLY A 559 -16.69 -25.55 -22.99
CA GLY A 559 -17.49 -25.41 -24.22
C GLY A 559 -18.74 -24.53 -24.02
N PRO A 560 -19.50 -24.25 -25.10
CA PRO A 560 -20.63 -23.31 -25.06
C PRO A 560 -21.57 -23.56 -23.88
N ALA A 561 -21.76 -22.52 -23.07
CA ALA A 561 -22.53 -22.55 -21.83
C ALA A 561 -23.67 -21.53 -21.92
N ALA A 562 -24.90 -21.99 -21.72
CA ALA A 562 -26.09 -21.14 -21.73
C ALA A 562 -26.19 -20.29 -20.45
N CYS A 563 -25.84 -20.88 -19.29
CA CYS A 563 -25.93 -20.22 -17.99
C CYS A 563 -24.87 -20.76 -17.02
N ALA A 564 -24.43 -19.94 -16.06
CA ALA A 564 -23.63 -20.37 -14.92
C ALA A 564 -24.04 -19.63 -13.64
N GLY A 565 -24.05 -20.34 -12.51
CA GLY A 565 -24.27 -19.80 -11.16
C GLY A 565 -23.12 -20.14 -10.21
N VAL A 566 -22.95 -19.35 -9.14
CA VAL A 566 -21.95 -19.58 -8.08
C VAL A 566 -22.66 -20.06 -6.80
N SER A 567 -22.03 -20.95 -6.03
CA SER A 567 -22.56 -21.43 -4.76
C SER A 567 -22.59 -20.35 -3.66
N PRO A 568 -23.45 -20.48 -2.63
CA PRO A 568 -23.55 -19.52 -1.53
C PRO A 568 -22.29 -19.39 -0.67
N ASP A 569 -21.36 -20.36 -0.74
CA ASP A 569 -20.06 -20.30 -0.06
C ASP A 569 -18.92 -19.78 -0.95
N GLY A 570 -19.20 -19.49 -2.24
CA GLY A 570 -18.22 -19.00 -3.20
C GLY A 570 -17.21 -20.05 -3.69
N ARG A 571 -17.44 -21.35 -3.44
CA ARG A 571 -16.47 -22.40 -3.78
C ARG A 571 -16.78 -23.16 -5.07
N LEU A 572 -18.02 -23.19 -5.51
CA LEU A 572 -18.47 -24.01 -6.64
C LEU A 572 -19.14 -23.16 -7.71
N VAL A 573 -19.05 -23.62 -8.96
CA VAL A 573 -19.82 -23.11 -10.09
C VAL A 573 -20.61 -24.27 -10.69
N LEU A 574 -21.90 -24.07 -10.92
CA LEU A 574 -22.72 -24.97 -11.73
C LEU A 574 -23.02 -24.28 -13.05
N SER A 575 -22.71 -24.94 -14.17
CA SER A 575 -22.98 -24.42 -15.52
C SER A 575 -23.85 -25.38 -16.33
N ALA A 576 -24.72 -24.79 -17.14
CA ALA A 576 -25.59 -25.49 -18.09
C ALA A 576 -25.10 -25.27 -19.52
N HIS A 577 -24.98 -26.35 -20.27
CA HIS A 577 -24.33 -26.38 -21.58
C HIS A 577 -25.29 -26.74 -22.71
N GLU A 578 -24.95 -26.30 -23.92
CA GLU A 578 -25.73 -26.56 -25.13
C GLU A 578 -25.76 -28.06 -25.50
N ASP A 579 -24.75 -28.83 -25.07
CA ASP A 579 -24.68 -30.29 -25.19
C ASP A 579 -25.64 -31.06 -24.25
N ARG A 580 -26.52 -30.32 -23.55
CA ARG A 580 -27.45 -30.80 -22.51
C ARG A 580 -26.78 -31.27 -21.21
N THR A 581 -25.50 -31.01 -20.99
CA THR A 581 -24.85 -31.31 -19.71
C THR A 581 -24.99 -30.18 -18.69
N LEU A 582 -25.12 -30.58 -17.42
CA LEU A 582 -24.74 -29.78 -16.27
C LEU A 582 -23.34 -30.17 -15.83
N ARG A 583 -22.53 -29.18 -15.48
CA ARG A 583 -21.15 -29.37 -15.04
C ARG A 583 -20.89 -28.59 -13.76
N LEU A 584 -20.38 -29.29 -12.74
CA LEU A 584 -20.01 -28.69 -11.46
C LEU A 584 -18.49 -28.52 -11.41
N TRP A 585 -18.03 -27.31 -11.08
CA TRP A 585 -16.63 -26.92 -11.05
C TRP A 585 -16.25 -26.37 -9.69
N GLU A 586 -14.98 -26.54 -9.33
CA GLU A 586 -14.34 -25.88 -8.20
C GLU A 586 -13.87 -24.48 -8.63
N LEU A 587 -14.48 -23.41 -8.10
CA LEU A 587 -14.23 -22.03 -8.54
C LEU A 587 -12.77 -21.62 -8.40
N GLY A 588 -12.08 -22.09 -7.35
CA GLY A 588 -10.70 -21.71 -7.06
C GLY A 588 -9.66 -22.25 -8.05
N THR A 589 -9.93 -23.41 -8.67
CA THR A 589 -8.97 -24.16 -9.50
C THR A 589 -9.42 -24.34 -10.95
N GLY A 590 -10.71 -24.10 -11.24
CA GLY A 590 -11.33 -24.46 -12.52
C GLY A 590 -11.48 -25.97 -12.74
N ARG A 591 -11.27 -26.79 -11.70
CA ARG A 591 -11.36 -28.26 -11.80
C ARG A 591 -12.81 -28.70 -11.94
N LEU A 592 -13.09 -29.46 -13.01
CA LEU A 592 -14.37 -30.17 -13.17
C LEU A 592 -14.49 -31.24 -12.07
N LEU A 593 -15.56 -31.17 -11.28
CA LEU A 593 -15.90 -32.16 -10.24
C LEU A 593 -16.76 -33.26 -10.84
N TRP A 594 -17.78 -32.91 -11.63
CA TRP A 594 -18.56 -33.86 -12.42
C TRP A 594 -19.24 -33.20 -13.62
N SER A 595 -19.59 -34.03 -14.60
CA SER A 595 -20.51 -33.72 -15.70
C SER A 595 -21.65 -34.75 -15.69
N ARG A 596 -22.89 -34.30 -15.95
CA ARG A 596 -24.13 -35.10 -15.94
C ARG A 596 -25.10 -34.54 -16.98
N GLU A 597 -25.92 -35.37 -17.63
CA GLU A 597 -27.00 -34.85 -18.48
C GLU A 597 -28.08 -34.16 -17.64
N ALA A 598 -28.54 -32.97 -18.04
CA ALA A 598 -29.48 -32.13 -17.31
C ALA A 598 -30.90 -32.69 -17.26
N GLY A 599 -31.34 -33.32 -18.36
CA GLY A 599 -32.72 -33.72 -18.60
C GLY A 599 -32.86 -34.33 -19.99
N SER A 600 -34.07 -34.27 -20.56
CA SER A 600 -34.29 -34.64 -21.96
C SER A 600 -33.90 -33.49 -22.92
N GLY A 601 -34.02 -32.25 -22.44
CA GLY A 601 -33.57 -31.02 -23.10
C GLY A 601 -32.38 -30.34 -22.41
N ALA A 602 -31.82 -29.31 -23.05
CA ALA A 602 -30.76 -28.50 -22.45
C ALA A 602 -31.33 -27.60 -21.33
N ALA A 603 -30.62 -27.52 -20.20
CA ALA A 603 -30.90 -26.55 -19.15
C ALA A 603 -30.59 -25.12 -19.64
N ARG A 604 -31.49 -24.17 -19.36
CA ARG A 604 -31.34 -22.75 -19.68
C ARG A 604 -31.03 -21.90 -18.44
N ALA A 605 -31.46 -22.36 -17.26
CA ALA A 605 -31.24 -21.67 -15.99
C ALA A 605 -30.82 -22.66 -14.88
N VAL A 606 -29.95 -22.19 -13.99
CA VAL A 606 -29.46 -22.93 -12.82
C VAL A 606 -29.49 -22.03 -11.58
N GLY A 607 -29.68 -22.61 -10.40
CA GLY A 607 -29.66 -21.86 -9.14
C GLY A 607 -29.27 -22.75 -7.96
N PHE A 608 -28.31 -22.33 -7.15
CA PHE A 608 -27.94 -23.03 -5.93
C PHE A 608 -28.98 -22.79 -4.83
N LEU A 609 -29.17 -23.80 -3.97
CA LEU A 609 -29.89 -23.62 -2.71
C LEU A 609 -28.94 -23.11 -1.62
N PRO A 610 -29.41 -22.32 -0.63
CA PRO A 610 -28.57 -21.77 0.44
C PRO A 610 -27.85 -22.80 1.32
N ASP A 611 -28.23 -24.08 1.26
CA ASP A 611 -27.55 -25.17 1.97
C ASP A 611 -26.14 -25.48 1.42
N GLY A 612 -25.81 -25.01 0.21
CA GLY A 612 -24.56 -25.29 -0.50
C GLY A 612 -24.38 -26.74 -0.95
N LYS A 613 -25.38 -27.60 -0.74
CA LYS A 613 -25.37 -29.04 -1.03
C LYS A 613 -26.29 -29.42 -2.16
N THR A 614 -27.33 -28.62 -2.40
CA THR A 614 -28.30 -28.85 -3.45
C THR A 614 -28.37 -27.68 -4.44
N ALA A 615 -28.78 -28.00 -5.66
CA ALA A 615 -29.00 -27.01 -6.71
C ALA A 615 -30.20 -27.39 -7.56
N LEU A 616 -30.72 -26.41 -8.29
CA LEU A 616 -31.83 -26.52 -9.20
C LEU A 616 -31.39 -26.24 -10.64
N SER A 617 -32.01 -26.92 -11.60
CA SER A 617 -31.89 -26.60 -13.03
C SER A 617 -33.25 -26.66 -13.72
N ALA A 618 -33.48 -25.77 -14.67
CA ALA A 618 -34.66 -25.78 -15.53
C ALA A 618 -34.30 -25.42 -16.97
N GLY A 619 -35.09 -25.86 -17.95
CA GLY A 619 -34.77 -25.63 -19.36
C GLY A 619 -35.78 -26.11 -20.38
N ALA A 620 -35.28 -26.62 -21.50
CA ALA A 620 -36.04 -26.85 -22.72
C ALA A 620 -37.13 -27.94 -22.61
N ASP A 621 -37.04 -28.86 -21.64
CA ASP A 621 -38.07 -29.88 -21.39
C ASP A 621 -39.18 -29.44 -20.42
N GLY A 622 -39.17 -28.17 -20.00
CA GLY A 622 -40.18 -27.60 -19.11
C GLY A 622 -40.04 -28.02 -17.64
N THR A 623 -39.19 -29.01 -17.33
CA THR A 623 -39.05 -29.55 -15.97
C THR A 623 -38.19 -28.67 -15.06
N LEU A 624 -38.39 -28.82 -13.74
CA LEU A 624 -37.51 -28.28 -12.71
C LEU A 624 -36.88 -29.45 -11.95
N GLN A 625 -35.56 -29.58 -12.05
CA GLN A 625 -34.79 -30.69 -11.48
C GLN A 625 -34.04 -30.24 -10.23
N VAL A 626 -34.05 -31.07 -9.18
CA VAL A 626 -33.28 -30.89 -7.94
C VAL A 626 -32.10 -31.84 -7.94
N TRP A 627 -30.91 -31.32 -7.65
CA TRP A 627 -29.62 -32.01 -7.72
C TRP A 627 -28.95 -32.08 -6.36
N ASP A 628 -28.41 -33.24 -6.00
CA ASP A 628 -27.41 -33.36 -4.94
C ASP A 628 -26.02 -33.12 -5.53
N LEU A 629 -25.31 -32.11 -5.03
CA LEU A 629 -24.03 -31.67 -5.59
C LEU A 629 -22.87 -32.60 -5.23
N GLY A 630 -22.96 -33.32 -4.10
CA GLY A 630 -21.90 -34.22 -3.63
C GLY A 630 -21.77 -35.48 -4.48
N SER A 631 -22.90 -36.07 -4.87
CA SER A 631 -22.97 -37.24 -5.76
C SER A 631 -23.11 -36.88 -7.24
N GLY A 632 -23.65 -35.71 -7.54
CA GLY A 632 -24.11 -35.34 -8.87
C GLY A 632 -25.33 -36.16 -9.31
N ALA A 633 -26.17 -36.61 -8.37
CA ALA A 633 -27.40 -37.34 -8.65
C ALA A 633 -28.61 -36.38 -8.73
N ARG A 634 -29.60 -36.74 -9.56
CA ARG A 634 -30.92 -36.09 -9.52
C ARG A 634 -31.65 -36.58 -8.27
N ALA A 635 -31.91 -35.67 -7.34
CA ALA A 635 -32.58 -35.97 -6.08
C ALA A 635 -34.11 -35.97 -6.23
N ARG A 636 -34.65 -35.08 -7.07
CA ARG A 636 -36.10 -34.96 -7.33
C ARG A 636 -36.36 -34.27 -8.66
N GLU A 637 -37.35 -34.77 -9.40
CA GLU A 637 -37.93 -34.08 -10.56
C GLU A 637 -39.26 -33.42 -10.13
N LEU A 638 -39.49 -32.18 -10.56
CA LEU A 638 -40.74 -31.47 -10.38
C LEU A 638 -41.39 -31.28 -11.77
N PRO A 639 -42.57 -31.89 -12.04
CA PRO A 639 -43.23 -31.82 -13.34
C PRO A 639 -43.70 -30.38 -13.60
N GLY A 640 -43.08 -29.74 -14.59
CA GLY A 640 -43.06 -28.29 -14.75
C GLY A 640 -44.01 -27.73 -15.80
N HIS A 641 -43.51 -26.72 -16.51
CA HIS A 641 -44.26 -25.85 -17.41
C HIS A 641 -44.70 -26.55 -18.71
N ALA A 642 -45.69 -25.96 -19.39
CA ALA A 642 -46.16 -26.47 -20.68
C ALA A 642 -45.23 -26.12 -21.87
N GLY A 643 -44.15 -25.38 -21.61
CA GLY A 643 -43.11 -25.04 -22.57
C GLY A 643 -41.77 -24.79 -21.86
N PRO A 644 -40.69 -24.49 -22.61
CA PRO A 644 -39.36 -24.25 -22.06
C PRO A 644 -39.35 -23.26 -20.89
N VAL A 645 -38.58 -23.57 -19.85
CA VAL A 645 -38.30 -22.64 -18.74
C VAL A 645 -37.05 -21.84 -19.09
N ASN A 646 -37.17 -20.51 -19.07
CA ASN A 646 -36.11 -19.58 -19.45
C ASN A 646 -35.34 -19.03 -18.26
N ALA A 647 -36.02 -18.83 -17.13
CA ALA A 647 -35.41 -18.28 -15.92
C ALA A 647 -35.89 -18.99 -14.65
N LEU A 648 -35.01 -18.97 -13.66
CA LEU A 648 -35.13 -19.63 -12.37
C LEU A 648 -34.54 -18.72 -11.30
N SER A 649 -35.29 -18.46 -10.22
CA SER A 649 -34.84 -17.67 -9.07
C SER A 649 -35.17 -18.43 -7.79
N VAL A 650 -34.19 -18.55 -6.90
CA VAL A 650 -34.31 -19.27 -5.61
C VAL A 650 -34.44 -18.25 -4.48
N SER A 651 -35.29 -18.53 -3.49
CA SER A 651 -35.40 -17.69 -2.29
C SER A 651 -34.13 -17.77 -1.43
N SER A 652 -33.84 -16.69 -0.71
CA SER A 652 -32.64 -16.59 0.14
C SER A 652 -32.68 -17.48 1.40
N ASP A 653 -33.80 -18.18 1.65
CA ASP A 653 -33.96 -19.23 2.67
C ASP A 653 -34.03 -20.66 2.06
N GLY A 654 -34.01 -20.79 0.74
CA GLY A 654 -34.05 -22.09 0.05
C GLY A 654 -35.41 -22.77 0.05
N ARG A 655 -36.46 -22.13 0.54
CA ARG A 655 -37.79 -22.75 0.62
C ARG A 655 -38.57 -22.64 -0.69
N TYR A 656 -38.36 -21.59 -1.48
CA TYR A 656 -39.14 -21.30 -2.67
C TYR A 656 -38.26 -21.18 -3.92
N ALA A 657 -38.84 -21.58 -5.06
CA ALA A 657 -38.31 -21.26 -6.38
C ALA A 657 -39.38 -20.56 -7.21
N LEU A 658 -38.95 -19.64 -8.07
CA LEU A 658 -39.77 -18.98 -9.08
C LEU A 658 -39.24 -19.37 -10.47
N THR A 659 -40.09 -19.92 -11.32
CA THR A 659 -39.78 -20.25 -12.72
C THR A 659 -40.57 -19.38 -13.68
N ALA A 660 -40.00 -19.10 -14.85
CA ALA A 660 -40.62 -18.34 -15.94
C ALA A 660 -40.46 -19.06 -17.28
N SER A 661 -41.51 -19.09 -18.09
CA SER A 661 -41.59 -19.98 -19.26
C SER A 661 -42.12 -19.32 -20.54
N ASP A 662 -41.79 -19.94 -21.67
CA ASP A 662 -42.41 -19.71 -22.98
C ASP A 662 -43.93 -19.95 -22.96
N ASP A 663 -44.47 -20.68 -21.98
CA ASP A 663 -45.93 -20.84 -21.76
C ASP A 663 -46.64 -19.57 -21.25
N LYS A 664 -45.91 -18.45 -21.14
CA LYS A 664 -46.37 -17.12 -20.74
C LYS A 664 -46.69 -16.96 -19.25
N THR A 665 -46.39 -17.98 -18.44
CA THR A 665 -46.66 -17.97 -17.00
C THR A 665 -45.39 -17.90 -16.16
N ILE A 666 -45.54 -17.47 -14.90
CA ILE A 666 -44.54 -17.66 -13.84
C ILE A 666 -45.14 -18.52 -12.72
N TRP A 667 -44.38 -19.50 -12.23
CA TRP A 667 -44.82 -20.42 -11.18
C TRP A 667 -43.96 -20.28 -9.93
N LEU A 668 -44.61 -20.26 -8.76
CA LEU A 668 -43.95 -20.30 -7.46
C LEU A 668 -44.06 -21.72 -6.89
N TRP A 669 -42.93 -22.28 -6.49
CA TRP A 669 -42.78 -23.63 -5.94
C TRP A 669 -42.46 -23.57 -4.45
N ASP A 670 -43.04 -24.45 -3.63
CA ASP A 670 -42.48 -24.82 -2.33
C ASP A 670 -41.58 -26.03 -2.57
N LEU A 671 -40.29 -25.91 -2.25
CA LEU A 671 -39.29 -26.94 -2.53
C LEU A 671 -39.28 -28.06 -1.48
N ALA A 672 -39.73 -27.77 -0.25
CA ALA A 672 -39.83 -28.77 0.81
C ALA A 672 -41.02 -29.71 0.58
N ALA A 673 -42.20 -29.15 0.29
CA ALA A 673 -43.32 -29.93 -0.23
C ALA A 673 -43.02 -30.49 -1.64
N GLY A 674 -42.23 -29.75 -2.43
CA GLY A 674 -41.97 -29.98 -3.85
C GLY A 674 -43.24 -30.01 -4.67
N GLY A 675 -44.01 -28.94 -4.55
CA GLY A 675 -45.27 -28.72 -5.24
C GLY A 675 -45.43 -27.25 -5.62
N ARG A 676 -46.25 -26.99 -6.65
CA ARG A 676 -46.54 -25.64 -7.12
C ARG A 676 -47.51 -24.94 -6.16
N LEU A 677 -47.07 -23.84 -5.53
CA LEU A 677 -47.91 -22.99 -4.69
C LEU A 677 -48.81 -22.06 -5.50
N ARG A 678 -48.25 -21.41 -6.52
CA ARG A 678 -48.95 -20.43 -7.36
C ARG A 678 -48.55 -20.57 -8.82
N SER A 679 -49.46 -20.19 -9.71
CA SER A 679 -49.21 -19.99 -11.14
C SER A 679 -49.87 -18.68 -11.53
N LEU A 680 -49.14 -17.79 -12.21
CA LEU A 680 -49.61 -16.48 -12.65
C LEU A 680 -49.45 -16.40 -14.17
N THR A 681 -50.51 -16.06 -14.89
CA THR A 681 -50.41 -15.71 -16.32
C THR A 681 -49.84 -14.31 -16.41
N ALA A 682 -48.56 -14.21 -16.77
CA ALA A 682 -47.79 -13.02 -16.47
C ALA A 682 -47.64 -12.07 -17.66
N HIS A 683 -47.52 -12.59 -18.88
CA HIS A 683 -47.31 -11.78 -20.08
C HIS A 683 -48.21 -12.26 -21.25
N ALA A 684 -48.41 -11.43 -22.26
CA ALA A 684 -49.10 -11.83 -23.49
C ALA A 684 -48.18 -12.63 -24.45
N ALA A 685 -46.87 -12.53 -24.22
CA ALA A 685 -45.78 -13.18 -24.95
C ALA A 685 -44.94 -14.06 -23.97
N PRO A 686 -44.01 -14.90 -24.45
CA PRO A 686 -43.10 -15.68 -23.61
C PRO A 686 -42.43 -14.87 -22.49
N VAL A 687 -42.33 -15.47 -21.29
CA VAL A 687 -41.62 -14.87 -20.16
C VAL A 687 -40.16 -15.30 -20.23
N THR A 688 -39.26 -14.33 -20.37
CA THR A 688 -37.83 -14.54 -20.61
C THR A 688 -37.00 -14.42 -19.34
N THR A 689 -37.46 -13.63 -18.36
CA THR A 689 -36.79 -13.46 -17.07
C THR A 689 -37.78 -13.36 -15.92
N ALA A 690 -37.42 -13.87 -14.74
CA ALA A 690 -38.11 -13.57 -13.50
C ALA A 690 -37.20 -13.69 -12.26
N CYS A 691 -37.45 -12.88 -11.24
CA CYS A 691 -36.73 -12.92 -9.98
C CYS A 691 -37.61 -12.58 -8.77
N LEU A 692 -37.28 -13.18 -7.62
CA LEU A 692 -37.93 -12.90 -6.33
C LEU A 692 -37.35 -11.64 -5.67
N SER A 693 -38.17 -10.91 -4.93
CA SER A 693 -37.68 -9.92 -3.97
C SER A 693 -37.04 -10.61 -2.75
N PRO A 694 -36.07 -9.98 -2.06
CA PRO A 694 -35.36 -10.60 -0.93
C PRO A 694 -36.24 -11.03 0.25
N ASP A 695 -37.40 -10.39 0.42
CA ASP A 695 -38.43 -10.71 1.44
C ASP A 695 -39.43 -11.79 0.97
N CYS A 696 -39.29 -12.29 -0.27
CA CYS A 696 -40.17 -13.26 -0.93
C CYS A 696 -41.65 -12.84 -1.06
N ARG A 697 -41.97 -11.55 -0.85
CA ARG A 697 -43.35 -11.04 -0.97
C ARG A 697 -43.71 -10.61 -2.40
N ARG A 698 -42.72 -10.27 -3.21
CA ARG A 698 -42.90 -9.81 -4.59
C ARG A 698 -42.10 -10.67 -5.56
N ALA A 699 -42.61 -10.78 -6.79
CA ALA A 699 -41.86 -11.28 -7.93
C ALA A 699 -41.80 -10.20 -9.01
N VAL A 700 -40.69 -10.11 -9.74
CA VAL A 700 -40.60 -9.34 -10.98
C VAL A 700 -40.46 -10.30 -12.14
N SER A 701 -41.27 -10.16 -13.19
CA SER A 701 -41.15 -10.87 -14.46
C SER A 701 -40.87 -9.91 -15.60
N GLY A 702 -40.18 -10.37 -16.65
CA GLY A 702 -39.97 -9.64 -17.89
C GLY A 702 -40.20 -10.57 -19.09
N GLY A 703 -40.84 -10.07 -20.13
CA GLY A 703 -41.23 -10.85 -21.29
C GLY A 703 -40.66 -10.37 -22.62
N GLN A 704 -40.97 -11.13 -23.67
CA GLN A 704 -40.72 -10.71 -25.05
C GLN A 704 -41.54 -9.49 -25.48
N ASP A 705 -42.57 -9.11 -24.71
CA ASP A 705 -43.37 -7.90 -24.88
C ASP A 705 -42.64 -6.59 -24.45
N GLY A 706 -41.41 -6.68 -23.93
CA GLY A 706 -40.59 -5.52 -23.57
C GLY A 706 -41.01 -4.79 -22.29
N VAL A 707 -41.94 -5.38 -21.54
CA VAL A 707 -42.47 -4.86 -20.28
C VAL A 707 -41.93 -5.70 -19.12
N LEU A 708 -41.65 -5.06 -17.98
CA LEU A 708 -41.50 -5.78 -16.70
C LEU A 708 -42.78 -5.63 -15.86
N ARG A 709 -43.09 -6.65 -15.06
CA ARG A 709 -44.27 -6.68 -14.17
C ARG A 709 -43.86 -7.08 -12.77
N CYS A 710 -44.29 -6.33 -11.75
CA CYS A 710 -44.12 -6.68 -10.34
C CYS A 710 -45.44 -7.19 -9.76
N TRP A 711 -45.37 -8.33 -9.09
CA TRP A 711 -46.49 -9.11 -8.59
C TRP A 711 -46.47 -9.21 -7.07
N ASP A 712 -47.63 -9.17 -6.44
CA ASP A 712 -47.83 -9.57 -5.04
C ASP A 712 -47.98 -11.09 -4.97
N LEU A 713 -47.03 -11.80 -4.36
CA LEU A 713 -47.08 -13.26 -4.26
C LEU A 713 -48.09 -13.75 -3.20
N SER A 714 -48.42 -12.92 -2.21
CA SER A 714 -49.43 -13.26 -1.20
C SER A 714 -50.83 -13.24 -1.81
N ARG A 715 -51.13 -12.20 -2.60
CA ARG A 715 -52.44 -11.99 -3.25
C ARG A 715 -52.59 -12.61 -4.63
N ALA A 716 -51.48 -12.96 -5.29
CA ALA A 716 -51.45 -13.37 -6.70
C ALA A 716 -51.92 -12.24 -7.67
N GLU A 717 -51.63 -10.99 -7.33
CA GLU A 717 -52.09 -9.79 -8.05
C GLU A 717 -50.94 -9.02 -8.72
N LEU A 718 -51.19 -8.39 -9.86
CA LEU A 718 -50.26 -7.44 -10.49
C LEU A 718 -50.22 -6.13 -9.68
N GLN A 719 -49.06 -5.76 -9.13
CA GLN A 719 -48.88 -4.49 -8.41
C GLN A 719 -48.48 -3.34 -9.33
N ARG A 720 -47.62 -3.59 -10.33
CA ARG A 720 -47.08 -2.53 -11.20
C ARG A 720 -46.51 -3.07 -12.51
N GLU A 721 -46.63 -2.30 -13.58
CA GLU A 721 -45.88 -2.48 -14.83
C GLU A 721 -44.75 -1.45 -14.95
N PHE A 722 -43.65 -1.84 -15.59
CA PHE A 722 -42.52 -0.98 -15.94
C PHE A 722 -42.28 -1.08 -17.46
N PRO A 723 -43.02 -0.30 -18.28
CA PRO A 723 -42.77 -0.23 -19.71
C PRO A 723 -41.49 0.56 -19.99
N GLY A 724 -40.70 0.14 -20.99
CA GLY A 724 -39.59 0.97 -21.47
C GLY A 724 -38.51 0.31 -22.33
N HIS A 725 -38.43 -1.02 -22.41
CA HIS A 725 -37.51 -1.68 -23.35
C HIS A 725 -38.12 -1.74 -24.76
N VAL A 726 -37.30 -1.47 -25.78
CA VAL A 726 -37.71 -1.56 -27.21
C VAL A 726 -37.36 -2.93 -27.76
N GLY A 727 -37.90 -3.98 -27.13
CA GLY A 727 -37.60 -5.39 -27.43
C GLY A 727 -37.59 -6.25 -26.17
N ALA A 728 -37.38 -7.56 -26.35
CA ALA A 728 -37.46 -8.55 -25.27
C ALA A 728 -36.53 -8.24 -24.08
N VAL A 729 -37.06 -8.35 -22.87
CA VAL A 729 -36.29 -8.22 -21.62
C VAL A 729 -35.54 -9.52 -21.35
N GLN A 730 -34.22 -9.52 -21.41
CA GLN A 730 -33.39 -10.73 -21.37
C GLN A 730 -33.05 -11.17 -19.94
N ALA A 731 -32.80 -10.23 -19.04
CA ALA A 731 -32.48 -10.53 -17.63
C ALA A 731 -33.01 -9.44 -16.68
N SER A 732 -33.29 -9.83 -15.45
CA SER A 732 -33.76 -8.93 -14.38
C SER A 732 -33.26 -9.36 -13.01
N ALA A 733 -32.76 -8.43 -12.20
CA ALA A 733 -32.33 -8.69 -10.81
C ALA A 733 -32.80 -7.59 -9.86
N VAL A 734 -33.20 -7.97 -8.64
CA VAL A 734 -33.59 -7.06 -7.55
C VAL A 734 -32.41 -6.88 -6.59
N SER A 735 -32.19 -5.67 -6.08
CA SER A 735 -31.15 -5.39 -5.08
C SER A 735 -31.45 -6.06 -3.74
N ALA A 736 -30.41 -6.34 -2.93
CA ALA A 736 -30.55 -7.06 -1.67
C ALA A 736 -31.47 -6.37 -0.63
N ASP A 737 -31.65 -5.05 -0.72
CA ASP A 737 -32.58 -4.27 0.10
C ASP A 737 -34.03 -4.25 -0.41
N GLY A 738 -34.30 -4.86 -1.58
CA GLY A 738 -35.62 -4.91 -2.21
C GLY A 738 -36.12 -3.58 -2.79
N ARG A 739 -35.25 -2.57 -2.93
CA ARG A 739 -35.62 -1.20 -3.35
C ARG A 739 -35.32 -0.88 -4.82
N ARG A 740 -34.37 -1.57 -5.45
CA ARG A 740 -33.99 -1.34 -6.86
C ARG A 740 -34.18 -2.61 -7.68
N LEU A 741 -34.45 -2.40 -8.97
CA LEU A 741 -34.50 -3.44 -9.99
C LEU A 741 -33.55 -3.01 -11.11
N VAL A 742 -32.74 -3.94 -11.63
CA VAL A 742 -32.05 -3.76 -12.91
C VAL A 742 -32.65 -4.69 -13.95
N SER A 743 -32.80 -4.21 -15.18
CA SER A 743 -33.22 -5.00 -16.33
C SER A 743 -32.33 -4.79 -17.55
N ALA A 744 -32.02 -5.89 -18.24
CA ALA A 744 -31.24 -5.94 -19.46
C ALA A 744 -32.16 -6.32 -20.64
N GLY A 745 -31.98 -5.70 -21.81
CA GLY A 745 -32.82 -5.94 -22.97
C GLY A 745 -32.07 -6.25 -24.26
N ALA A 746 -32.82 -6.77 -25.22
CA ALA A 746 -32.39 -6.91 -26.61
C ALA A 746 -32.13 -5.56 -27.29
N ASP A 747 -32.69 -4.47 -26.75
CA ASP A 747 -32.50 -3.08 -27.18
C ASP A 747 -31.14 -2.47 -26.77
N GLN A 748 -30.14 -3.31 -26.50
CA GLN A 748 -28.77 -2.97 -26.07
C GLN A 748 -28.68 -2.17 -24.76
N ALA A 749 -29.82 -1.95 -24.10
CA ALA A 749 -29.95 -1.04 -22.99
C ALA A 749 -30.13 -1.79 -21.67
N LEU A 750 -29.46 -1.25 -20.65
CA LEU A 750 -29.59 -1.67 -19.27
C LEU A 750 -30.32 -0.55 -18.51
N ARG A 751 -31.38 -0.88 -17.77
CA ARG A 751 -32.25 0.09 -17.09
C ARG A 751 -32.28 -0.20 -15.59
N LEU A 752 -32.13 0.84 -14.79
CA LEU A 752 -32.21 0.79 -13.33
C LEU A 752 -33.49 1.50 -12.85
N TRP A 753 -34.32 0.77 -12.13
CA TRP A 753 -35.65 1.20 -11.66
C TRP A 753 -35.67 1.29 -10.12
N ASP A 754 -36.50 2.18 -9.61
CA ASP A 754 -36.83 2.28 -8.18
C ASP A 754 -38.17 1.57 -7.94
N LEU A 755 -38.15 0.53 -7.10
CA LEU A 755 -39.34 -0.26 -6.74
C LEU A 755 -40.16 0.39 -5.62
N ALA A 756 -39.59 1.34 -4.87
CA ALA A 756 -40.29 2.09 -3.83
C ALA A 756 -41.03 3.31 -4.42
N ALA A 757 -40.39 4.05 -5.33
CA ALA A 757 -41.02 5.19 -5.99
C ALA A 757 -42.15 4.74 -6.94
N PRO A 758 -43.38 5.31 -6.89
CA PRO A 758 -44.50 4.86 -7.72
C PRO A 758 -44.46 5.33 -9.19
N ALA A 759 -43.61 6.32 -9.53
CA ALA A 759 -43.60 6.95 -10.86
C ALA A 759 -42.19 7.38 -11.34
N SER A 760 -41.15 6.62 -11.01
CA SER A 760 -39.78 6.89 -11.47
C SER A 760 -39.57 6.42 -12.93
N GLN A 761 -39.07 7.31 -13.80
CA GLN A 761 -38.48 6.88 -15.06
C GLN A 761 -37.21 6.05 -14.79
N PRO A 762 -36.92 5.00 -15.59
CA PRO A 762 -35.70 4.22 -15.43
C PRO A 762 -34.47 5.08 -15.69
N ARG A 763 -33.42 4.92 -14.87
CA ARG A 763 -32.10 5.41 -15.27
C ARG A 763 -31.53 4.48 -16.33
N LEU A 764 -31.25 5.05 -17.50
CA LEU A 764 -30.64 4.35 -18.62
C LEU A 764 -29.11 4.26 -18.44
N LEU A 765 -28.56 3.07 -18.64
CA LEU A 765 -27.14 2.75 -18.52
C LEU A 765 -26.63 2.36 -19.92
N LEU A 766 -25.90 3.29 -20.57
CA LEU A 766 -25.45 3.17 -21.97
C LEU A 766 -23.98 2.74 -22.08
N GLY A 767 -23.69 1.72 -22.92
CA GLY A 767 -22.32 1.24 -23.12
C GLY A 767 -22.17 -0.10 -23.85
N HIS A 768 -23.17 -0.97 -23.84
CA HIS A 768 -23.22 -2.13 -24.72
C HIS A 768 -23.50 -1.72 -26.17
N GLN A 769 -23.12 -2.57 -27.12
CA GLN A 769 -23.29 -2.40 -28.58
C GLN A 769 -24.07 -3.56 -29.21
N GLY A 770 -24.63 -4.44 -28.37
CA GLY A 770 -25.44 -5.59 -28.76
C GLY A 770 -26.39 -5.97 -27.62
N PRO A 771 -27.28 -6.96 -27.83
CA PRO A 771 -28.21 -7.44 -26.80
C PRO A 771 -27.51 -7.74 -25.47
N VAL A 772 -28.05 -7.18 -24.38
CA VAL A 772 -27.53 -7.44 -23.02
C VAL A 772 -28.26 -8.67 -22.49
N ARG A 773 -27.54 -9.77 -22.26
CA ARG A 773 -28.13 -11.08 -21.94
C ARG A 773 -28.12 -11.40 -20.44
N GLY A 774 -27.17 -10.85 -19.69
CA GLY A 774 -27.09 -11.02 -18.24
C GLY A 774 -26.93 -9.69 -17.50
N ALA A 775 -27.56 -9.58 -16.34
CA ALA A 775 -27.34 -8.49 -15.39
C ALA A 775 -27.56 -8.95 -13.95
N CYS A 776 -26.68 -8.54 -13.03
CA CYS A 776 -26.83 -8.78 -11.60
C CYS A 776 -26.27 -7.62 -10.76
N PHE A 777 -26.75 -7.47 -9.52
CA PHE A 777 -26.13 -6.57 -8.55
C PHE A 777 -24.93 -7.23 -7.86
N THR A 778 -23.99 -6.41 -7.35
CA THR A 778 -23.13 -6.84 -6.23
C THR A 778 -23.98 -7.05 -4.97
N PRO A 779 -23.53 -7.85 -3.98
CA PRO A 779 -24.32 -8.20 -2.79
C PRO A 779 -24.89 -6.98 -2.05
N GLU A 780 -24.12 -5.91 -1.94
CA GLU A 780 -24.52 -4.65 -1.29
C GLU A 780 -25.45 -3.75 -2.14
N GLY A 781 -25.70 -4.09 -3.41
CA GLY A 781 -26.57 -3.34 -4.32
C GLY A 781 -25.98 -2.01 -4.84
N ARG A 782 -24.69 -1.73 -4.57
CA ARG A 782 -24.01 -0.51 -5.02
C ARG A 782 -23.58 -0.58 -6.48
N PHE A 783 -23.12 -1.74 -6.95
CA PHE A 783 -22.70 -1.92 -8.34
C PHE A 783 -23.59 -2.90 -9.08
N VAL A 784 -23.61 -2.78 -10.40
CA VAL A 784 -24.24 -3.72 -11.32
C VAL A 784 -23.15 -4.30 -12.23
N LEU A 785 -23.21 -5.60 -12.47
CA LEU A 785 -22.49 -6.28 -13.56
C LEU A 785 -23.46 -6.51 -14.71
N SER A 786 -23.05 -6.26 -15.96
CA SER A 786 -23.80 -6.65 -17.14
C SER A 786 -22.91 -7.29 -18.20
N ALA A 787 -23.47 -8.27 -18.91
CA ALA A 787 -22.79 -9.03 -19.95
C ALA A 787 -23.67 -9.15 -21.20
N GLY A 788 -23.09 -8.94 -22.38
CA GLY A 788 -23.82 -8.86 -23.64
C GLY A 788 -23.24 -9.72 -24.77
N GLU A 789 -24.01 -9.82 -25.86
CA GLU A 789 -23.59 -10.49 -27.09
C GLU A 789 -22.44 -9.77 -27.82
N ASP A 790 -22.19 -8.51 -27.45
CA ASP A 790 -21.05 -7.70 -27.89
C ASP A 790 -19.71 -8.10 -27.25
N GLY A 791 -19.68 -9.18 -26.46
CA GLY A 791 -18.51 -9.68 -25.75
C GLY A 791 -18.05 -8.77 -24.61
N ARG A 792 -18.85 -7.77 -24.22
CA ARG A 792 -18.49 -6.87 -23.13
C ARG A 792 -19.01 -7.39 -21.80
N LEU A 793 -18.14 -7.36 -20.79
CA LEU A 793 -18.52 -7.34 -19.38
C LEU A 793 -18.31 -5.90 -18.89
N ILE A 794 -19.32 -5.30 -18.24
CA ILE A 794 -19.30 -3.91 -17.79
C ILE A 794 -19.72 -3.84 -16.32
N VAL A 795 -19.02 -3.02 -15.54
CA VAL A 795 -19.36 -2.70 -14.14
C VAL A 795 -19.89 -1.28 -14.09
N TRP A 796 -21.03 -1.08 -13.44
CA TRP A 796 -21.72 0.21 -13.30
C TRP A 796 -21.87 0.57 -11.84
N ASP A 797 -21.65 1.83 -11.47
CA ASP A 797 -22.09 2.35 -10.18
C ASP A 797 -23.60 2.65 -10.25
N ALA A 798 -24.40 1.98 -9.43
CA ALA A 798 -25.86 2.07 -9.48
C ALA A 798 -26.41 3.39 -8.92
N SER A 799 -25.60 4.19 -8.21
CA SER A 799 -26.04 5.47 -7.64
C SER A 799 -25.92 6.63 -8.65
N SER A 800 -24.85 6.61 -9.44
CA SER A 800 -24.53 7.60 -10.48
C SER A 800 -25.00 7.15 -11.87
N GLY A 801 -25.11 5.85 -12.11
CA GLY A 801 -25.35 5.26 -13.43
C GLY A 801 -24.15 5.35 -14.37
N LYS A 802 -22.97 5.72 -13.86
CA LYS A 802 -21.73 5.78 -14.65
C LYS A 802 -21.12 4.38 -14.78
N ARG A 803 -20.48 4.13 -15.93
CA ARG A 803 -19.57 2.99 -16.10
C ARG A 803 -18.39 3.16 -15.15
N ALA A 804 -18.20 2.20 -14.26
CA ALA A 804 -17.06 2.13 -13.35
C ALA A 804 -15.90 1.34 -13.99
N TRP A 805 -16.20 0.30 -14.77
CA TRP A 805 -15.19 -0.48 -15.49
C TRP A 805 -15.76 -1.12 -16.76
N THR A 806 -14.90 -1.49 -17.71
CA THR A 806 -15.23 -2.32 -18.87
C THR A 806 -14.07 -3.27 -19.12
N PHE A 807 -14.37 -4.55 -19.34
CA PHE A 807 -13.37 -5.56 -19.64
C PHE A 807 -13.12 -5.61 -21.15
N GLU A 808 -11.84 -5.65 -21.54
CA GLU A 808 -11.39 -5.60 -22.94
C GLU A 808 -10.83 -6.94 -23.43
N GLY A 809 -10.59 -7.06 -24.74
CA GLY A 809 -9.89 -8.20 -25.36
C GLY A 809 -10.75 -9.40 -25.75
N GLN A 810 -12.06 -9.36 -25.56
CA GLN A 810 -12.98 -10.47 -25.86
C GLN A 810 -13.53 -10.39 -27.29
N THR A 811 -13.83 -11.55 -27.89
CA THR A 811 -14.31 -11.63 -29.28
C THR A 811 -15.67 -12.33 -29.46
N GLN A 812 -16.18 -13.00 -28.42
CA GLN A 812 -17.48 -13.69 -28.45
C GLN A 812 -18.43 -13.20 -27.36
N GLY A 813 -19.72 -13.34 -27.63
CA GLY A 813 -20.79 -12.88 -26.76
C GLY A 813 -21.07 -13.76 -25.53
N PHE A 814 -21.53 -13.11 -24.47
CA PHE A 814 -21.99 -13.73 -23.22
C PHE A 814 -23.50 -13.93 -23.19
N SER A 815 -23.94 -15.02 -22.56
CA SER A 815 -25.36 -15.36 -22.33
C SER A 815 -25.81 -15.10 -20.89
N SER A 816 -24.91 -15.19 -19.90
CA SER A 816 -25.23 -14.88 -18.50
C SER A 816 -24.03 -14.30 -17.74
N VAL A 817 -24.33 -13.59 -16.64
CA VAL A 817 -23.33 -13.18 -15.64
C VAL A 817 -23.90 -13.33 -14.23
N CYS A 818 -23.07 -13.77 -13.29
CA CYS A 818 -23.34 -13.70 -11.86
C CYS A 818 -22.07 -13.25 -11.09
N ALA A 819 -22.28 -12.70 -9.89
CA ALA A 819 -21.20 -12.37 -8.95
C ALA A 819 -21.02 -13.48 -7.92
N SER A 820 -19.81 -13.66 -7.39
CA SER A 820 -19.60 -14.47 -6.19
C SER A 820 -20.27 -13.82 -4.96
N PRO A 821 -20.54 -14.56 -3.87
CA PRO A 821 -21.26 -14.04 -2.69
C PRO A 821 -20.60 -12.85 -2.00
N GLU A 822 -19.29 -12.70 -2.13
CA GLU A 822 -18.47 -11.57 -1.67
C GLU A 822 -18.07 -10.59 -2.78
N ALA A 823 -18.60 -10.77 -4.00
CA ALA A 823 -18.29 -10.01 -5.22
C ALA A 823 -16.79 -9.89 -5.55
N ARG A 824 -15.95 -10.83 -5.12
CA ARG A 824 -14.55 -10.91 -5.54
C ARG A 824 -14.42 -11.39 -6.99
N CYS A 825 -15.30 -12.30 -7.41
CA CYS A 825 -15.31 -12.80 -8.77
C CYS A 825 -16.62 -12.45 -9.48
N ALA A 826 -16.55 -12.25 -10.80
CA ALA A 826 -17.69 -12.47 -11.68
C ALA A 826 -17.51 -13.80 -12.43
N VAL A 827 -18.61 -14.49 -12.74
CA VAL A 827 -18.62 -15.66 -13.61
C VAL A 827 -19.54 -15.37 -14.78
N THR A 828 -19.04 -15.55 -16.00
CA THR A 828 -19.83 -15.39 -17.23
C THR A 828 -19.93 -16.72 -17.96
N ALA A 829 -21.09 -16.99 -18.55
CA ALA A 829 -21.30 -18.06 -19.52
C ALA A 829 -21.49 -17.46 -20.92
N GLY A 830 -21.11 -18.20 -21.96
CA GLY A 830 -21.30 -17.81 -23.35
C GLY A 830 -20.69 -18.80 -24.33
N LYS A 831 -20.37 -18.34 -25.55
CA LYS A 831 -19.80 -19.19 -26.61
C LYS A 831 -18.41 -19.73 -26.27
N ASP A 832 -17.58 -18.93 -25.60
CA ASP A 832 -16.25 -19.33 -25.10
C ASP A 832 -16.33 -20.19 -23.81
N GLY A 833 -17.55 -20.59 -23.42
CA GLY A 833 -17.84 -21.39 -22.23
C GLY A 833 -17.90 -20.57 -20.96
N VAL A 834 -17.30 -21.09 -19.89
CA VAL A 834 -17.38 -20.48 -18.56
C VAL A 834 -16.07 -19.77 -18.22
N LEU A 835 -16.16 -18.45 -18.05
CA LEU A 835 -15.03 -17.58 -17.69
C LEU A 835 -15.21 -17.01 -16.30
N VAL A 836 -14.10 -16.85 -15.57
CA VAL A 836 -14.07 -16.23 -14.24
C VAL A 836 -13.19 -14.99 -14.28
N TRP A 837 -13.69 -13.91 -13.70
CA TRP A 837 -13.10 -12.58 -13.70
C TRP A 837 -12.77 -12.18 -12.27
N GLU A 838 -11.53 -11.77 -11.99
CA GLU A 838 -11.20 -11.16 -10.70
C GLU A 838 -11.67 -9.71 -10.72
N LEU A 839 -12.34 -9.29 -9.65
CA LEU A 839 -12.77 -7.93 -9.40
C LEU A 839 -11.91 -7.41 -8.23
N ASP A 840 -10.86 -6.62 -8.51
CA ASP A 840 -10.04 -5.98 -7.48
C ASP A 840 -10.64 -4.64 -7.09
N TRP A 841 -11.10 -4.54 -5.84
CA TRP A 841 -11.89 -3.41 -5.37
C TRP A 841 -11.13 -2.52 -4.39
N GLU A 842 -11.65 -1.31 -4.25
CA GLU A 842 -11.31 -0.40 -3.17
C GLU A 842 -12.37 -0.42 -2.07
N PHE A 843 -11.92 -0.39 -0.82
CA PHE A 843 -12.78 -0.42 0.35
C PHE A 843 -12.49 0.77 1.28
N SER A 844 -13.55 1.26 1.93
CA SER A 844 -13.46 2.14 3.10
C SER A 844 -13.92 1.39 4.34
N PHE A 845 -13.36 1.74 5.50
CA PHE A 845 -13.71 1.12 6.77
C PHE A 845 -14.27 2.22 7.68
N PRO A 846 -15.61 2.27 7.89
CA PRO A 846 -16.20 3.18 8.86
C PRO A 846 -15.63 2.94 10.25
N GLU A 847 -15.51 3.99 11.07
CA GLU A 847 -15.36 3.81 12.51
C GLU A 847 -16.58 3.04 13.06
N SER A 848 -16.39 2.31 14.16
CA SER A 848 -17.38 1.37 14.68
C SER A 848 -18.59 2.06 15.34
N SER A 849 -19.50 2.60 14.53
CA SER A 849 -20.82 3.04 14.98
C SER A 849 -21.73 1.85 15.23
N ASP A 850 -22.56 1.93 16.27
CA ASP A 850 -23.37 0.78 16.71
C ASP A 850 -24.43 0.34 15.68
N TRP A 851 -24.94 1.23 14.83
CA TRP A 851 -25.98 0.91 13.86
C TRP A 851 -25.90 1.71 12.55
N HIS A 852 -26.43 1.15 11.46
CA HIS A 852 -26.57 1.81 10.16
C HIS A 852 -27.92 1.48 9.52
N GLU A 853 -28.74 2.51 9.24
CA GLU A 853 -30.11 2.35 8.73
C GLU A 853 -30.21 1.57 7.40
N GLY A 854 -29.16 1.62 6.56
CA GLY A 854 -29.10 0.80 5.33
C GLY A 854 -29.14 -0.71 5.56
N ALA A 855 -28.79 -1.21 6.75
CA ALA A 855 -28.90 -2.63 7.08
C ALA A 855 -30.33 -3.05 7.49
N GLN A 856 -31.22 -2.11 7.84
CA GLN A 856 -32.57 -2.43 8.33
C GLN A 856 -33.41 -3.28 7.36
N PRO A 857 -33.47 -2.98 6.03
CA PRO A 857 -34.26 -3.79 5.10
C PRO A 857 -33.81 -5.27 5.03
N LEU A 858 -32.55 -5.56 5.33
CA LEU A 858 -32.01 -6.91 5.38
C LEU A 858 -32.52 -7.68 6.61
N LEU A 859 -32.63 -7.01 7.76
CA LEU A 859 -33.26 -7.57 8.97
C LEU A 859 -34.78 -7.73 8.78
N GLU A 860 -35.45 -6.75 8.16
CA GLU A 860 -36.88 -6.84 7.84
C GLU A 860 -37.19 -8.00 6.86
N SER A 861 -36.33 -8.24 5.87
CA SER A 861 -36.37 -9.42 5.00
C SER A 861 -36.14 -10.72 5.77
N PHE A 862 -35.16 -10.75 6.68
CA PHE A 862 -34.88 -11.91 7.55
C PHE A 862 -36.07 -12.26 8.45
N LEU A 863 -36.76 -11.27 9.03
CA LEU A 863 -37.97 -11.50 9.83
C LEU A 863 -39.17 -11.86 8.95
N SER A 864 -39.38 -11.18 7.82
CA SER A 864 -40.53 -11.40 6.93
C SER A 864 -40.60 -12.81 6.36
N ARG A 865 -39.45 -13.41 6.03
CA ARG A 865 -39.35 -14.82 5.60
C ARG A 865 -39.85 -15.80 6.67
N ARG A 866 -39.62 -15.50 7.94
CA ARG A 866 -40.09 -16.31 9.08
C ARG A 866 -41.56 -16.11 9.38
N SER A 867 -42.05 -14.87 9.33
CA SER A 867 -43.49 -14.58 9.46
C SER A 867 -44.35 -15.08 8.28
N PHE A 868 -43.75 -15.49 7.16
CA PHE A 868 -44.42 -16.22 6.08
C PHE A 868 -44.42 -17.75 6.31
N ALA A 869 -43.63 -18.24 7.27
CA ALA A 869 -43.53 -19.65 7.64
C ALA A 869 -44.31 -20.00 8.92
N SER A 870 -44.34 -19.10 9.92
CA SER A 870 -45.21 -19.21 11.10
C SER A 870 -46.61 -18.67 10.81
N GLY A 871 -47.62 -19.19 11.51
CA GLY A 871 -49.01 -18.77 11.34
C GLY A 871 -49.26 -17.30 11.73
N PRO A 872 -50.35 -16.67 11.26
CA PRO A 872 -50.65 -15.27 11.57
C PRO A 872 -50.88 -15.08 13.07
N GLY A 873 -49.91 -14.45 13.76
CA GLY A 873 -50.00 -14.08 15.17
C GLY A 873 -48.77 -14.43 16.01
N GLU A 874 -47.91 -15.34 15.55
CA GLU A 874 -46.69 -15.71 16.29
C GLU A 874 -45.50 -14.78 15.96
N ALA A 875 -44.77 -14.35 16.99
CA ALA A 875 -43.56 -13.57 16.82
C ALA A 875 -42.46 -14.45 16.17
N PRO A 876 -41.78 -13.98 15.10
CA PRO A 876 -40.78 -14.78 14.41
C PRO A 876 -39.57 -15.05 15.32
N ALA A 877 -39.37 -16.31 15.69
CA ALA A 877 -38.21 -16.78 16.46
C ALA A 877 -37.04 -17.18 15.52
N TRP A 878 -35.81 -17.17 16.05
CA TRP A 878 -34.61 -17.61 15.35
C TRP A 878 -33.61 -18.25 16.32
N SER A 879 -32.84 -19.21 15.83
CA SER A 879 -31.71 -19.82 16.54
C SER A 879 -30.43 -18.98 16.43
N ASP A 880 -29.45 -19.24 17.30
CA ASP A 880 -28.14 -18.59 17.21
C ASP A 880 -27.36 -18.96 15.94
N ALA A 881 -27.59 -20.16 15.38
CA ALA A 881 -27.02 -20.56 14.10
C ALA A 881 -27.57 -19.71 12.93
N GLU A 882 -28.89 -19.45 12.91
CA GLU A 882 -29.51 -18.54 11.94
C GLU A 882 -29.05 -17.09 12.12
N PHE A 883 -28.82 -16.66 13.36
CA PHE A 883 -28.27 -15.33 13.66
C PHE A 883 -26.81 -15.19 13.19
N ALA A 884 -25.97 -16.20 13.38
CA ALA A 884 -24.62 -16.23 12.81
C ALA A 884 -24.63 -16.22 11.27
N GLY A 885 -25.62 -16.89 10.66
CA GLY A 885 -25.90 -16.81 9.22
C GLY A 885 -26.26 -15.39 8.77
N LEU A 886 -27.13 -14.69 9.52
CA LEU A 886 -27.47 -13.28 9.25
C LEU A 886 -26.25 -12.36 9.33
N LEU A 887 -25.39 -12.51 10.33
CA LEU A 887 -24.15 -11.72 10.43
C LEU A 887 -23.21 -11.97 9.24
N THR A 888 -23.12 -13.21 8.77
CA THR A 888 -22.33 -13.59 7.58
C THR A 888 -22.90 -12.97 6.30
N ASP A 889 -24.23 -12.97 6.15
CA ASP A 889 -24.94 -12.34 5.04
C ASP A 889 -24.77 -10.80 5.04
N LEU A 890 -24.96 -10.16 6.20
CA LEU A 890 -24.69 -8.73 6.40
C LEU A 890 -23.24 -8.37 6.06
N SER A 891 -22.30 -9.22 6.47
CA SER A 891 -20.86 -9.04 6.22
C SER A 891 -20.52 -9.02 4.73
N ARG A 892 -21.07 -9.95 3.96
CA ARG A 892 -20.92 -9.98 2.49
C ARG A 892 -21.59 -8.81 1.79
N LYS A 893 -22.64 -8.24 2.40
CA LYS A 893 -23.39 -7.06 1.92
C LYS A 893 -22.81 -5.72 2.39
N GLY A 894 -21.56 -5.70 2.87
CA GLY A 894 -20.85 -4.47 3.26
C GLY A 894 -21.22 -3.91 4.65
N TYR A 895 -21.89 -4.71 5.49
CA TYR A 895 -22.30 -4.35 6.86
C TYR A 895 -21.55 -5.14 7.95
N GLY A 896 -20.45 -5.83 7.61
CA GLY A 896 -19.71 -6.67 8.55
C GLY A 896 -18.88 -5.92 9.59
N TRP A 897 -18.93 -4.60 9.58
CA TRP A 897 -18.40 -3.72 10.61
C TRP A 897 -19.42 -3.41 11.72
N LEU A 898 -20.69 -3.81 11.56
CA LEU A 898 -21.71 -3.69 12.61
C LEU A 898 -21.44 -4.68 13.75
N LYS A 899 -21.62 -4.23 14.99
CA LYS A 899 -21.44 -5.05 16.20
C LYS A 899 -22.57 -6.10 16.30
N PRO A 900 -22.28 -7.38 16.54
CA PRO A 900 -23.30 -8.44 16.70
C PRO A 900 -24.39 -8.11 17.71
N GLU A 901 -24.04 -7.45 18.81
CA GLU A 901 -24.93 -7.07 19.90
C GLU A 901 -25.96 -6.03 19.44
N ALA A 902 -25.52 -5.07 18.64
CA ALA A 902 -26.38 -4.03 18.09
C ALA A 902 -27.29 -4.56 16.97
N VAL A 903 -26.80 -5.47 16.13
CA VAL A 903 -27.63 -6.22 15.17
C VAL A 903 -28.69 -7.04 15.91
N ARG A 904 -28.33 -7.75 16.99
CA ARG A 904 -29.27 -8.53 17.81
C ARG A 904 -30.32 -7.63 18.46
N SER A 905 -29.91 -6.52 19.06
CA SER A 905 -30.79 -5.53 19.69
C SER A 905 -31.79 -4.91 18.70
N ARG A 906 -31.32 -4.53 17.49
CA ARG A 906 -32.22 -4.01 16.45
C ARG A 906 -33.18 -5.09 15.93
N LEU A 907 -32.69 -6.32 15.74
CA LEU A 907 -33.52 -7.46 15.32
C LEU A 907 -34.63 -7.76 16.35
N GLN A 908 -34.31 -7.78 17.64
CA GLN A 908 -35.26 -7.91 18.75
C GLN A 908 -36.26 -6.74 18.81
N SER A 909 -35.80 -5.51 18.56
CA SER A 909 -36.68 -4.34 18.47
C SER A 909 -37.65 -4.40 17.30
N LEU A 910 -37.29 -5.08 16.20
CA LEU A 910 -38.15 -5.28 15.03
C LEU A 910 -39.09 -6.50 15.20
N SER A 911 -38.71 -7.51 15.98
CA SER A 911 -39.56 -8.68 16.31
C SER A 911 -40.51 -8.47 17.48
N GLY A 912 -40.34 -7.39 18.26
CA GLY A 912 -41.23 -7.01 19.38
C GLY A 912 -40.89 -7.61 20.74
N THR A 913 -39.76 -8.32 20.87
CA THR A 913 -39.36 -9.00 22.12
C THR A 913 -38.33 -8.19 22.91
N LYS A 914 -38.68 -7.73 24.12
CA LYS A 914 -37.75 -7.08 25.07
C LYS A 914 -37.32 -8.02 26.20
N GLU A 915 -36.03 -8.01 26.55
CA GLU A 915 -35.49 -8.73 27.70
C GLU A 915 -36.02 -8.21 29.05
N LYS A 916 -36.17 -9.11 30.02
CA LYS A 916 -36.47 -8.81 31.42
C LYS A 916 -35.16 -8.80 32.23
N GLY A 917 -34.59 -7.62 32.48
CA GLY A 917 -33.42 -7.41 33.34
C GLY A 917 -33.38 -5.98 33.91
N HIS A 918 -33.00 -5.82 35.18
CA HIS A 918 -33.10 -4.58 35.98
C HIS A 918 -31.68 -4.02 36.32
N PRO A 919 -31.51 -2.85 37.00
CA PRO A 919 -32.36 -1.64 37.05
C PRO A 919 -31.56 -0.31 37.04
N ARG A 920 -31.92 0.67 36.19
CA ARG A 920 -31.79 2.11 36.52
C ARG A 920 -32.95 2.89 35.92
N GLY A 921 -33.85 3.38 36.77
CA GLY A 921 -35.07 4.08 36.36
C GLY A 921 -34.90 5.60 36.23
N ARG A 922 -36.02 6.25 35.83
CA ARG A 922 -36.23 7.70 35.67
C ARG A 922 -35.57 8.36 34.43
N LEU A 923 -36.20 8.17 33.26
CA LEU A 923 -36.95 9.22 32.54
C LEU A 923 -37.53 8.66 31.23
N LEU A 924 -38.77 8.10 31.26
CA LEU A 924 -39.71 7.95 30.13
C LEU A 924 -40.96 7.14 30.54
N LEU A 925 -41.52 7.49 31.71
CA LEU A 925 -42.80 6.97 32.21
C LEU A 925 -43.81 8.12 32.42
N LEU A 926 -43.80 9.08 31.49
CA LEU A 926 -44.71 10.23 31.42
C LEU A 926 -45.06 10.54 29.95
N SER A 927 -45.78 9.63 29.29
CA SER A 927 -46.52 9.92 28.04
C SER A 927 -47.53 8.83 27.63
N LEU A 928 -47.34 7.57 28.05
CA LEU A 928 -48.24 6.45 27.74
C LEU A 928 -49.07 5.97 28.94
N ALA A 929 -49.78 6.92 29.57
CA ALA A 929 -50.80 6.65 30.60
C ALA A 929 -52.14 7.37 30.35
N ALA A 930 -52.35 7.94 29.14
CA ALA A 930 -53.55 8.71 28.80
C ALA A 930 -54.44 8.08 27.70
N GLY A 931 -54.00 6.98 27.05
CA GLY A 931 -54.74 6.37 25.93
C GLY A 931 -55.76 5.30 26.33
N LEU A 932 -55.61 4.67 27.49
CA LEU A 932 -56.40 3.47 27.90
C LEU A 932 -57.52 3.76 28.92
N VAL A 933 -58.00 5.00 28.97
CA VAL A 933 -59.20 5.40 29.74
C VAL A 933 -60.35 5.86 28.83
N ALA A 934 -60.06 6.30 27.59
CA ALA A 934 -61.08 6.80 26.67
C ALA A 934 -61.95 5.70 26.01
N ALA A 935 -61.42 4.48 25.82
CA ALA A 935 -62.16 3.39 25.17
C ALA A 935 -63.22 2.73 26.07
N ALA A 936 -63.14 2.90 27.40
CA ALA A 936 -64.11 2.36 28.35
C ALA A 936 -65.34 3.27 28.59
N LEU A 937 -65.31 4.51 28.07
CA LEU A 937 -66.36 5.52 28.30
C LEU A 937 -67.37 5.66 27.14
N ILE A 938 -67.10 5.05 25.98
CA ILE A 938 -67.94 5.19 24.77
C ILE A 938 -68.99 4.07 24.64
N LEU A 939 -68.86 2.97 25.40
CA LEU A 939 -69.85 1.86 25.43
C LEU A 939 -70.87 1.94 26.58
N GLY A 940 -70.76 2.95 27.46
CA GLY A 940 -71.67 3.13 28.60
C GLY A 940 -72.90 4.03 28.35
N LEU A 941 -72.91 4.83 27.28
CA LEU A 941 -73.90 5.90 27.06
C LEU A 941 -74.75 5.73 25.78
N LEU A 942 -75.21 4.50 25.54
CA LEU A 942 -76.33 4.23 24.63
C LEU A 942 -77.40 3.35 25.28
N ARG A 943 -78.06 3.87 26.32
CA ARG A 943 -79.43 3.49 26.73
C ARG A 943 -80.05 4.59 27.60
N ALA A 944 -81.26 5.05 27.22
CA ALA A 944 -82.01 6.20 27.76
C ALA A 944 -81.35 7.60 27.48
N ARG A 945 -82.06 8.64 27.00
CA ARG A 945 -83.50 8.86 26.76
C ARG A 945 -83.74 9.76 25.52
N ARG A 946 -84.83 9.47 24.81
CA ARG A 946 -85.65 10.38 23.97
C ARG A 946 -85.76 11.78 24.62
N THR A 947 -85.44 12.91 23.98
CA THR A 947 -86.20 13.70 22.96
C THR A 947 -85.37 14.97 22.62
N GLY A 948 -85.64 15.82 21.61
CA GLY A 948 -86.60 15.80 20.48
C GLY A 948 -86.79 17.21 19.84
N ALA A 949 -86.88 17.28 18.50
CA ALA A 949 -86.98 18.50 17.64
C ALA A 949 -85.76 19.47 17.65
N GLY A 950 -85.40 20.19 16.57
CA GLY A 950 -85.90 20.19 15.16
C GLY A 950 -85.21 21.26 14.27
N GLY A 951 -85.37 21.19 12.93
CA GLY A 951 -84.91 22.18 11.92
C GLY A 951 -83.50 21.91 11.32
N ALA A 952 -83.26 21.71 10.01
CA ALA A 952 -83.58 22.47 8.76
C ALA A 952 -82.58 23.61 8.46
N PHE A 953 -82.04 23.88 7.25
CA PHE A 953 -82.14 23.27 5.89
C PHE A 953 -80.99 23.79 4.95
N ALA A 954 -80.76 23.16 3.78
CA ALA A 954 -80.13 23.63 2.50
C ALA A 954 -78.92 24.62 2.45
N ARG A 955 -77.78 24.37 1.76
CA ARG A 955 -77.45 24.22 0.29
C ARG A 955 -77.42 25.53 -0.57
N ARG A 956 -76.25 25.93 -1.11
CA ARG A 956 -75.87 26.13 -2.56
C ARG A 956 -74.79 27.21 -2.91
N GLU A 957 -73.78 26.77 -3.67
CA GLU A 957 -73.21 27.31 -4.94
C GLU A 957 -73.12 28.84 -5.28
N SER A 958 -71.88 29.35 -5.44
CA SER A 958 -71.21 30.07 -6.59
C SER A 958 -71.92 31.20 -7.42
N PRO A 959 -71.24 32.03 -8.28
CA PRO A 959 -69.83 32.49 -8.42
C PRO A 959 -69.60 34.03 -8.76
N ALA A 960 -68.33 34.44 -8.96
CA ALA A 960 -67.79 35.46 -9.91
C ALA A 960 -67.84 37.02 -9.71
N ASP A 961 -66.63 37.62 -9.83
CA ASP A 961 -66.16 38.89 -10.42
C ASP A 961 -66.77 40.30 -10.15
N ARG A 962 -65.96 41.23 -9.56
CA ARG A 962 -65.28 42.36 -10.28
C ARG A 962 -64.49 43.36 -9.40
N ILE A 963 -63.19 43.50 -9.70
CA ILE A 963 -62.30 44.70 -9.76
C ILE A 963 -62.51 45.91 -8.78
N GLN A 964 -61.57 46.03 -7.82
CA GLN A 964 -60.75 47.19 -7.35
C GLN A 964 -61.16 48.68 -7.62
N PRO A 965 -60.86 49.63 -6.69
CA PRO A 965 -59.47 50.03 -6.39
C PRO A 965 -59.03 50.37 -4.93
N ALA A 966 -57.73 50.16 -4.69
CA ALA A 966 -56.74 50.83 -3.81
C ALA A 966 -57.03 51.28 -2.34
N GLN A 967 -56.46 50.49 -1.40
CA GLN A 967 -55.59 50.88 -0.23
C GLN A 967 -56.13 51.78 0.92
N PRO A 968 -55.64 51.63 2.19
CA PRO A 968 -54.26 51.33 2.62
C PRO A 968 -54.03 50.02 3.42
N ALA A 969 -52.78 49.82 3.86
CA ALA A 969 -52.17 48.51 4.14
C ALA A 969 -52.28 47.98 5.60
N PRO A 970 -52.33 46.65 5.78
CA PRO A 970 -52.05 45.93 7.04
C PRO A 970 -50.69 45.17 7.02
N PRO A 971 -50.17 44.69 8.17
CA PRO A 971 -48.86 44.03 8.26
C PRO A 971 -48.87 42.56 7.79
N PRO A 972 -47.71 41.98 7.39
CA PRO A 972 -47.66 40.61 6.90
C PRO A 972 -47.67 39.58 8.04
N ALA A 973 -48.63 38.66 7.98
CA ALA A 973 -48.61 37.40 8.70
C ALA A 973 -47.81 36.33 7.94
N ALA A 974 -47.45 35.24 8.62
CA ALA A 974 -46.59 34.17 8.10
C ALA A 974 -47.16 33.48 6.83
N ALA A 975 -46.27 33.22 5.87
CA ALA A 975 -46.57 32.50 4.63
C ALA A 975 -46.10 31.03 4.67
N ALA A 976 -46.67 30.23 3.77
CA ALA A 976 -46.43 28.80 3.57
C ALA A 976 -44.98 28.48 3.12
N PRO A 977 -44.51 27.22 3.21
CA PRO A 977 -43.15 26.86 2.81
C PRO A 977 -42.97 26.94 1.29
N GLU A 978 -42.35 28.04 0.84
CA GLU A 978 -41.82 28.17 -0.51
C GLU A 978 -40.69 27.17 -0.76
N ALA A 979 -40.49 26.83 -2.04
CA ALA A 979 -39.53 25.82 -2.48
C ALA A 979 -38.11 26.17 -2.02
N ALA A 980 -37.46 25.25 -1.31
CA ALA A 980 -36.06 25.38 -0.97
C ALA A 980 -35.21 25.41 -2.25
N LEU A 981 -34.71 26.60 -2.60
CA LEU A 981 -33.65 26.78 -3.58
C LEU A 981 -32.49 25.81 -3.26
N PRO A 982 -31.87 25.19 -4.27
CA PRO A 982 -30.79 24.25 -4.02
C PRO A 982 -29.65 24.95 -3.29
N LYS A 983 -29.20 24.36 -2.18
CA LYS A 983 -27.97 24.79 -1.49
C LYS A 983 -26.85 24.90 -2.54
N PRO A 984 -26.13 26.03 -2.64
CA PRO A 984 -24.84 26.04 -3.32
C PRO A 984 -23.88 25.18 -2.48
N ALA A 985 -23.77 23.91 -2.85
CA ALA A 985 -22.78 23.01 -2.27
C ALA A 985 -21.41 23.39 -2.84
N ALA A 986 -20.69 24.28 -2.15
CA ALA A 986 -19.24 24.34 -2.29
C ALA A 986 -18.68 22.95 -1.90
N PRO A 987 -17.90 22.29 -2.78
CA PRO A 987 -17.57 20.88 -2.60
C PRO A 987 -16.63 20.65 -1.41
N ALA A 988 -16.73 19.46 -0.80
CA ALA A 988 -15.80 19.01 0.23
C ALA A 988 -14.40 18.62 -0.33
N ASP A 989 -14.23 18.65 -1.66
CA ASP A 989 -13.05 18.15 -2.38
C ASP A 989 -11.80 19.05 -2.26
N ASP A 990 -11.92 20.27 -1.70
CA ASP A 990 -10.84 21.27 -1.71
C ASP A 990 -10.03 21.39 -0.40
N MET A 991 -10.22 20.43 0.52
CA MET A 991 -9.37 20.27 1.71
C MET A 991 -8.30 19.21 1.50
N ALA A 992 -7.02 19.58 1.68
CA ALA A 992 -5.90 18.65 1.63
C ALA A 992 -5.86 17.77 2.89
N LEU A 993 -5.50 16.50 2.72
CA LEU A 993 -5.27 15.56 3.82
C LEU A 993 -3.83 15.71 4.31
N ILE A 994 -3.65 16.03 5.59
CA ILE A 994 -2.33 16.05 6.24
C ILE A 994 -2.18 14.76 7.05
N PRO A 995 -1.29 13.84 6.64
CA PRO A 995 -1.25 12.49 7.21
C PRO A 995 -0.80 12.49 8.67
N ALA A 996 -1.29 11.53 9.46
CA ALA A 996 -0.84 11.32 10.83
C ALA A 996 0.69 11.07 10.88
N GLY A 997 1.34 11.56 11.95
CA GLY A 997 2.78 11.31 12.16
C GLY A 997 3.54 12.48 12.80
N PRO A 998 4.83 12.25 13.13
CA PRO A 998 5.69 13.23 13.77
C PRO A 998 6.16 14.33 12.82
N PHE A 999 6.36 15.53 13.36
CA PHE A 999 7.10 16.62 12.74
C PHE A 999 7.93 17.35 13.80
N LEU A 1000 8.92 18.14 13.37
CA LEU A 1000 9.65 19.03 14.28
C LEU A 1000 8.89 20.36 14.40
N MET A 1001 8.33 20.59 15.58
CA MET A 1001 7.59 21.79 15.94
C MET A 1001 8.51 22.82 16.59
N GLY A 1002 8.40 24.09 16.20
CA GLY A 1002 9.17 25.21 16.75
C GLY A 1002 10.47 25.54 16.02
N SER A 1003 11.19 26.50 16.58
CA SER A 1003 12.41 27.11 16.03
C SER A 1003 13.65 26.66 16.81
N SER A 1004 14.81 26.56 16.15
CA SER A 1004 16.07 26.19 16.80
C SER A 1004 16.59 27.34 17.68
N ALA A 1005 17.53 27.07 18.58
CA ALA A 1005 18.20 28.13 19.34
C ALA A 1005 18.90 29.11 18.39
N GLY A 1006 18.64 30.41 18.54
CA GLY A 1006 19.11 31.46 17.62
C GLY A 1006 18.18 31.73 16.42
N GLU A 1007 17.12 30.95 16.22
CA GLU A 1007 16.10 31.19 15.20
C GLU A 1007 14.81 31.75 15.81
N GLY A 1008 14.29 32.83 15.22
CA GLY A 1008 13.00 33.39 15.59
C GLY A 1008 12.96 34.00 17.00
N SER A 1009 11.76 34.04 17.58
CA SER A 1009 11.51 34.58 18.92
C SER A 1009 11.64 33.47 19.99
N PRO A 1010 12.09 33.78 21.23
CA PRO A 1010 12.22 32.78 22.31
C PRO A 1010 10.92 32.04 22.66
N ASP A 1011 9.75 32.57 22.33
CA ASP A 1011 8.43 31.94 22.53
C ASP A 1011 8.06 30.89 21.47
N GLN A 1012 8.98 30.62 20.53
CA GLN A 1012 8.92 29.57 19.50
C GLN A 1012 9.90 28.41 19.79
N GLN A 1013 10.63 28.48 20.90
CA GLN A 1013 11.69 27.54 21.27
C GLN A 1013 11.28 26.69 22.50
N PRO A 1014 11.75 25.43 22.62
CA PRO A 1014 12.67 24.73 21.72
C PRO A 1014 11.98 24.12 20.49
N ARG A 1015 12.77 23.87 19.46
CA ARG A 1015 12.42 22.91 18.40
C ARG A 1015 12.40 21.50 19.00
N HIS A 1016 11.26 20.83 18.92
CA HIS A 1016 11.06 19.50 19.50
C HIS A 1016 10.12 18.66 18.62
N GLN A 1017 10.09 17.33 18.84
CA GLN A 1017 9.27 16.44 18.04
C GLN A 1017 7.85 16.32 18.61
N VAL A 1018 6.85 16.53 17.74
CA VAL A 1018 5.42 16.40 18.06
C VAL A 1018 4.77 15.48 17.03
N ALA A 1019 3.97 14.51 17.47
CA ALA A 1019 3.10 13.74 16.59
C ALA A 1019 1.68 14.33 16.58
N LEU A 1020 1.12 14.47 15.38
CA LEU A 1020 -0.30 14.79 15.20
C LEU A 1020 -1.03 13.61 14.58
N ALA A 1021 -2.30 13.47 14.96
CA ALA A 1021 -3.30 12.70 14.24
C ALA A 1021 -3.42 13.16 12.77
N GLU A 1022 -4.19 12.42 11.99
CA GLU A 1022 -4.57 12.84 10.64
C GLU A 1022 -5.66 13.91 10.72
N PHE A 1023 -5.53 14.96 9.91
CA PHE A 1023 -6.53 16.02 9.80
C PHE A 1023 -6.60 16.52 8.36
N ARG A 1024 -7.65 17.25 8.03
CA ARG A 1024 -7.77 17.95 6.75
C ARG A 1024 -7.66 19.45 6.98
N ILE A 1025 -7.26 20.22 5.96
CA ILE A 1025 -7.19 21.69 6.03
C ILE A 1025 -7.43 22.29 4.66
N ASP A 1026 -8.07 23.46 4.61
CA ASP A 1026 -8.33 24.15 3.34
C ASP A 1026 -7.06 24.48 2.56
N ARG A 1027 -7.06 24.15 1.26
CA ARG A 1027 -5.96 24.46 0.33
C ARG A 1027 -5.70 25.97 0.19
N LEU A 1028 -6.75 26.77 0.32
CA LEU A 1028 -6.75 28.23 0.21
C LEU A 1028 -7.32 28.88 1.49
N PRO A 1029 -6.99 30.14 1.82
CA PRO A 1029 -7.72 30.94 2.81
C PRO A 1029 -9.21 31.03 2.46
N VAL A 1030 -10.08 31.20 3.47
CA VAL A 1030 -11.48 31.53 3.21
C VAL A 1030 -11.56 32.90 2.52
N THR A 1031 -12.27 32.97 1.38
CA THR A 1031 -12.35 34.21 0.60
C THR A 1031 -13.47 35.15 1.08
N ALA A 1032 -13.36 36.43 0.75
CA ALA A 1032 -14.39 37.42 1.05
C ALA A 1032 -15.74 37.05 0.42
N ALA A 1033 -15.76 36.46 -0.78
CA ALA A 1033 -16.96 35.93 -1.42
C ALA A 1033 -17.60 34.75 -0.64
N GLN A 1034 -16.78 33.78 -0.21
CA GLN A 1034 -17.25 32.67 0.60
C GLN A 1034 -17.84 33.13 1.94
N TYR A 1035 -17.18 34.06 2.63
CA TYR A 1035 -17.66 34.61 3.90
C TYR A 1035 -18.93 35.48 3.75
N ARG A 1036 -19.08 36.17 2.62
CA ARG A 1036 -20.30 36.89 2.27
C ARG A 1036 -21.49 35.94 2.12
N ALA A 1037 -21.33 34.86 1.35
CA ALA A 1037 -22.37 33.84 1.18
C ALA A 1037 -22.80 33.20 2.53
N PHE A 1038 -21.86 33.01 3.46
CA PHE A 1038 -22.18 32.60 4.84
C PHE A 1038 -22.99 33.65 5.62
N SER A 1039 -22.61 34.93 5.51
CA SER A 1039 -23.29 36.04 6.18
C SER A 1039 -24.74 36.17 5.69
N GLU A 1040 -24.94 36.13 4.37
CA GLU A 1040 -26.26 36.10 3.71
C GLU A 1040 -27.08 34.87 4.15
N ALA A 1041 -26.51 33.66 4.08
CA ALA A 1041 -27.18 32.42 4.48
C ALA A 1041 -27.50 32.32 5.98
N LYS A 1042 -26.99 33.24 6.81
CA LYS A 1042 -27.28 33.36 8.24
C LYS A 1042 -28.05 34.62 8.63
N GLY A 1043 -28.39 35.49 7.68
CA GLY A 1043 -29.00 36.79 7.98
C GLY A 1043 -28.13 37.65 8.90
N ARG A 1044 -26.80 37.50 8.85
CA ARG A 1044 -25.84 38.30 9.61
C ARG A 1044 -25.30 39.41 8.72
N ALA A 1045 -25.12 40.60 9.26
CA ALA A 1045 -24.38 41.65 8.56
C ALA A 1045 -22.92 41.23 8.40
N MET A 1046 -22.41 41.22 7.16
CA MET A 1046 -21.00 40.99 6.89
C MET A 1046 -20.20 42.19 7.42
N ARG A 1047 -19.09 41.94 8.14
CA ARG A 1047 -18.16 43.02 8.54
C ARG A 1047 -17.53 43.67 7.31
N GLU A 1048 -17.43 44.99 7.33
CA GLU A 1048 -16.90 45.78 6.22
C GLU A 1048 -15.47 45.33 5.86
N GLN A 1049 -15.31 44.93 4.61
CA GLN A 1049 -14.02 44.55 4.04
C GLN A 1049 -13.36 45.79 3.42
N PRO A 1050 -12.01 45.93 3.51
CA PRO A 1050 -11.31 46.97 2.77
C PRO A 1050 -11.61 46.86 1.26
N PRO A 1051 -11.67 47.97 0.50
CA PRO A 1051 -12.01 47.94 -0.94
C PRO A 1051 -11.13 47.00 -1.78
N TRP A 1052 -9.90 46.75 -1.35
CA TRP A 1052 -8.93 45.87 -1.98
C TRP A 1052 -8.98 44.40 -1.51
N SER A 1053 -9.87 44.02 -0.59
CA SER A 1053 -10.01 42.63 -0.10
C SER A 1053 -11.42 42.10 -0.34
N ALA A 1054 -11.80 42.02 -1.63
CA ALA A 1054 -13.11 41.59 -2.09
C ALA A 1054 -13.02 40.36 -3.01
N GLY A 1055 -14.15 39.68 -3.26
CA GLY A 1055 -14.20 38.53 -4.16
C GLY A 1055 -13.31 37.38 -3.67
N ASP A 1056 -12.35 36.99 -4.50
CA ASP A 1056 -11.44 35.87 -4.28
C ASP A 1056 -10.20 36.23 -3.43
N HIS A 1057 -10.13 37.44 -2.89
CA HIS A 1057 -9.15 37.79 -1.86
C HIS A 1057 -9.49 37.10 -0.52
N PRO A 1058 -8.51 36.86 0.37
CA PRO A 1058 -8.78 36.43 1.73
C PRO A 1058 -9.81 37.33 2.41
N VAL A 1059 -10.73 36.74 3.17
CA VAL A 1059 -11.56 37.52 4.10
C VAL A 1059 -10.66 38.08 5.21
N VAL A 1060 -10.84 39.37 5.50
CA VAL A 1060 -10.14 40.09 6.58
C VAL A 1060 -11.16 40.85 7.44
N ASN A 1061 -10.72 41.69 8.38
CA ASN A 1061 -11.59 42.40 9.32
C ASN A 1061 -12.56 41.48 10.11
N VAL A 1062 -12.21 40.20 10.26
CA VAL A 1062 -12.99 39.20 11.02
C VAL A 1062 -12.37 38.95 12.38
N ASP A 1063 -13.23 38.82 13.40
CA ASP A 1063 -12.81 38.41 14.73
C ASP A 1063 -12.73 36.87 14.85
N TRP A 1064 -12.30 36.36 16.00
CA TRP A 1064 -12.13 34.92 16.19
C TRP A 1064 -13.46 34.16 16.18
N GLU A 1065 -14.54 34.76 16.71
CA GLU A 1065 -15.84 34.11 16.83
C GLU A 1065 -16.57 34.06 15.48
N ASP A 1066 -16.38 35.07 14.64
CA ASP A 1066 -16.82 35.09 13.24
C ASP A 1066 -16.13 33.99 12.42
N ALA A 1067 -14.81 33.83 12.56
CA ALA A 1067 -14.05 32.75 11.94
C ALA A 1067 -14.52 31.36 12.42
N ALA A 1068 -14.68 31.19 13.73
CA ALA A 1068 -15.19 29.94 14.31
C ALA A 1068 -16.64 29.65 13.90
N ALA A 1069 -17.51 30.66 13.78
CA ALA A 1069 -18.89 30.52 13.34
C ALA A 1069 -19.01 30.08 11.88
N TYR A 1070 -18.16 30.60 10.98
CA TYR A 1070 -18.09 30.14 9.59
C TYR A 1070 -17.69 28.66 9.51
N CYS A 1071 -16.61 28.25 10.18
CA CYS A 1071 -16.17 26.86 10.11
C CYS A 1071 -17.23 25.91 10.68
N ARG A 1072 -17.85 26.25 11.83
CA ARG A 1072 -18.98 25.47 12.40
C ARG A 1072 -20.16 25.35 11.42
N TRP A 1073 -20.48 26.40 10.66
CA TRP A 1073 -21.55 26.36 9.65
C TRP A 1073 -21.23 25.42 8.48
N ARG A 1074 -19.97 25.34 8.06
CA ARG A 1074 -19.48 24.41 7.05
C ARG A 1074 -19.32 22.97 7.55
N GLY A 1075 -19.45 22.72 8.86
CA GLY A 1075 -19.22 21.42 9.48
C GLY A 1075 -17.75 21.12 9.82
N ALA A 1076 -16.94 22.17 9.98
CA ALA A 1076 -15.51 22.13 10.26
C ALA A 1076 -15.17 22.98 11.51
N ARG A 1077 -13.89 23.12 11.83
CA ARG A 1077 -13.38 23.98 12.92
C ARG A 1077 -12.18 24.81 12.46
N LEU A 1078 -11.65 25.66 13.34
CA LEU A 1078 -10.32 26.23 13.12
C LEU A 1078 -9.23 25.16 13.36
N PRO A 1079 -8.11 25.19 12.62
CA PRO A 1079 -6.95 24.34 12.89
C PRO A 1079 -6.33 24.70 14.26
N THR A 1080 -5.63 23.75 14.88
CA THR A 1080 -4.78 24.07 16.04
C THR A 1080 -3.47 24.75 15.61
N GLU A 1081 -2.73 25.35 16.55
CA GLU A 1081 -1.42 25.95 16.33
C GLU A 1081 -0.40 24.94 15.76
N ALA A 1082 -0.48 23.68 16.22
CA ALA A 1082 0.35 22.57 15.75
C ALA A 1082 -0.09 22.04 14.38
N GLU A 1083 -1.40 21.88 14.15
CA GLU A 1083 -1.94 21.50 12.85
C GLU A 1083 -1.55 22.52 11.77
N PHE A 1084 -1.68 23.81 12.08
CA PHE A 1084 -1.24 24.86 11.18
C PHE A 1084 0.26 24.78 10.89
N GLU A 1085 1.11 24.53 11.89
CA GLU A 1085 2.56 24.43 11.65
C GLU A 1085 2.93 23.24 10.77
N LYS A 1086 2.37 22.06 11.06
CA LYS A 1086 2.62 20.84 10.30
C LYS A 1086 2.15 20.99 8.85
N ALA A 1087 0.97 21.59 8.66
CA ALA A 1087 0.43 21.93 7.34
C ALA A 1087 1.34 22.93 6.60
N ALA A 1088 1.77 24.00 7.26
CA ALA A 1088 2.62 25.04 6.67
C ALA A 1088 4.01 24.52 6.27
N ARG A 1089 4.64 23.68 7.11
CA ARG A 1089 5.93 23.02 6.79
C ARG A 1089 5.84 22.09 5.59
N GLY A 1090 4.68 21.47 5.31
CA GLY A 1090 4.53 20.58 4.16
C GLY A 1090 5.52 19.40 4.12
N GLY A 1091 5.96 18.92 5.29
CA GLY A 1091 7.00 17.88 5.42
C GLY A 1091 8.45 18.37 5.36
N THR A 1092 8.70 19.66 5.10
CA THR A 1092 10.06 20.23 5.17
C THR A 1092 10.58 20.26 6.62
N GLN A 1093 11.91 20.18 6.76
CA GLN A 1093 12.61 20.42 8.04
C GLN A 1093 13.36 21.76 8.06
N THR A 1094 13.10 22.63 7.09
CA THR A 1094 13.79 23.90 6.95
C THR A 1094 13.11 24.97 7.82
N ARG A 1095 13.66 26.18 7.83
CA ARG A 1095 13.04 27.33 8.50
C ARG A 1095 11.83 27.89 7.73
N PHE A 1096 11.68 27.54 6.45
CA PHE A 1096 10.63 28.04 5.56
C PHE A 1096 9.58 26.95 5.26
N SER A 1097 8.45 27.33 4.68
CA SER A 1097 7.42 26.40 4.17
C SER A 1097 7.79 25.77 2.81
N PHE A 1098 8.89 26.20 2.21
CA PHE A 1098 9.38 25.85 0.88
C PHE A 1098 10.92 25.96 0.89
N GLY A 1099 11.63 25.02 0.28
CA GLY A 1099 13.10 25.08 0.11
C GLY A 1099 13.94 25.26 1.39
N ASP A 1100 15.27 25.37 1.22
CA ASP A 1100 16.24 25.61 2.29
C ASP A 1100 16.68 27.09 2.39
N ASP A 1101 16.37 27.93 1.39
CA ASP A 1101 16.84 29.32 1.30
C ASP A 1101 15.70 30.36 1.35
N ALA A 1102 16.09 31.61 1.63
CA ALA A 1102 15.18 32.77 1.63
C ALA A 1102 14.97 33.38 0.23
N ALA A 1103 15.75 32.97 -0.79
CA ALA A 1103 15.67 33.52 -2.14
C ALA A 1103 14.41 33.04 -2.88
N GLY A 1104 13.93 31.84 -2.58
CA GLY A 1104 12.64 31.32 -3.07
C GLY A 1104 11.38 31.96 -2.44
N LEU A 1105 11.51 32.77 -1.39
CA LEU A 1105 10.36 33.34 -0.66
C LEU A 1105 9.38 34.15 -1.54
N PRO A 1106 9.81 34.97 -2.52
CA PRO A 1106 8.89 35.71 -3.39
C PRO A 1106 8.00 34.84 -4.28
N ASP A 1107 8.37 33.58 -4.54
CA ASP A 1107 7.56 32.63 -5.32
C ASP A 1107 6.42 32.01 -4.50
N HIS A 1108 6.54 32.01 -3.16
CA HIS A 1108 5.66 31.25 -2.25
C HIS A 1108 4.86 32.11 -1.26
N ALA A 1109 5.22 33.38 -1.04
CA ALA A 1109 4.58 34.25 -0.05
C ALA A 1109 4.36 35.70 -0.52
N TRP A 1110 3.39 36.36 0.11
CA TRP A 1110 3.15 37.81 0.01
C TRP A 1110 3.53 38.51 1.31
N PHE A 1111 4.45 39.48 1.24
CA PHE A 1111 5.03 40.22 2.36
C PHE A 1111 5.30 41.68 1.95
N ALA A 1112 5.67 42.56 2.88
CA ALA A 1112 5.71 44.02 2.67
C ALA A 1112 6.55 44.49 1.46
N GLY A 1113 7.57 43.72 1.06
CA GLY A 1113 8.43 44.01 -0.09
C GLY A 1113 7.90 43.54 -1.45
N ASN A 1114 6.81 42.76 -1.51
CA ASN A 1114 6.23 42.28 -2.78
C ASN A 1114 4.68 42.36 -2.85
N SER A 1115 4.00 42.78 -1.77
CA SER A 1115 2.53 42.78 -1.66
C SER A 1115 1.83 44.04 -2.16
N GLU A 1116 2.57 45.08 -2.56
CA GLU A 1116 2.02 46.41 -2.90
C GLU A 1116 1.19 47.05 -1.76
N GLY A 1117 1.37 46.60 -0.51
CA GLY A 1117 0.62 47.11 0.64
C GLY A 1117 -0.84 46.63 0.73
N ARG A 1118 -1.18 45.48 0.13
CA ARG A 1118 -2.54 44.92 0.12
C ARG A 1118 -2.58 43.39 0.09
N THR A 1119 -3.75 42.81 0.36
CA THR A 1119 -4.05 41.40 0.04
C THR A 1119 -4.12 41.19 -1.47
N HIS A 1120 -3.84 39.96 -1.91
CA HIS A 1120 -4.00 39.51 -3.30
C HIS A 1120 -4.99 38.34 -3.37
N PRO A 1121 -5.59 38.04 -4.53
CA PRO A 1121 -6.41 36.85 -4.71
C PRO A 1121 -5.70 35.59 -4.24
N VAL A 1122 -6.44 34.66 -3.62
CA VAL A 1122 -5.86 33.46 -3.03
C VAL A 1122 -5.21 32.56 -4.11
N GLY A 1123 -4.08 31.94 -3.77
CA GLY A 1123 -3.46 30.94 -4.64
C GLY A 1123 -2.61 31.45 -5.80
N GLN A 1124 -2.30 32.74 -5.87
CA GLN A 1124 -1.42 33.30 -6.91
C GLN A 1124 0.08 32.93 -6.77
N LYS A 1125 0.51 32.54 -5.57
CA LYS A 1125 1.88 32.06 -5.30
C LYS A 1125 1.96 30.54 -5.43
N ARG A 1126 3.16 29.98 -5.57
CA ARG A 1126 3.36 28.53 -5.64
C ARG A 1126 2.95 27.86 -4.32
N PRO A 1127 2.27 26.70 -4.35
CA PRO A 1127 1.91 25.98 -3.14
C PRO A 1127 3.16 25.43 -2.44
N ASN A 1128 3.03 25.11 -1.15
CA ASN A 1128 4.02 24.33 -0.42
C ASN A 1128 4.00 22.84 -0.87
N PRO A 1129 4.93 21.99 -0.41
CA PRO A 1129 5.00 20.59 -0.86
C PRO A 1129 3.78 19.72 -0.50
N SER A 1130 2.88 20.17 0.40
CA SER A 1130 1.58 19.53 0.66
C SER A 1130 0.46 20.01 -0.26
N GLY A 1131 0.74 20.86 -1.25
CA GLY A 1131 -0.26 21.44 -2.15
C GLY A 1131 -1.11 22.54 -1.51
N LEU A 1132 -0.63 23.17 -0.43
CA LEU A 1132 -1.31 24.27 0.24
C LEU A 1132 -0.74 25.63 -0.22
N TYR A 1133 -1.61 26.53 -0.61
CA TYR A 1133 -1.28 27.91 -1.00
C TYR A 1133 -1.31 28.85 0.20
N ASP A 1134 -0.69 30.02 0.13
CA ASP A 1134 -0.80 31.13 1.10
C ASP A 1134 -0.67 30.70 2.59
N MET A 1135 0.20 29.73 2.89
CA MET A 1135 0.48 29.27 4.27
C MET A 1135 1.46 30.18 5.02
N ALA A 1136 2.16 31.04 4.28
CA ALA A 1136 2.94 32.16 4.80
C ALA A 1136 2.63 33.40 3.94
N GLY A 1137 2.31 34.51 4.58
CA GLY A 1137 1.94 35.76 3.92
C GLY A 1137 0.47 35.83 3.48
N ASN A 1138 0.18 36.81 2.63
CA ASN A 1138 -1.17 37.26 2.25
C ASN A 1138 -1.97 37.73 3.47
N ALA A 1139 -2.61 36.83 4.22
CA ALA A 1139 -3.30 37.14 5.47
C ALA A 1139 -2.91 36.15 6.59
N SER A 1140 -2.67 36.66 7.80
CA SER A 1140 -2.42 35.81 8.97
C SER A 1140 -3.68 35.07 9.36
N GLN A 1141 -3.53 33.89 9.94
CA GLN A 1141 -4.59 32.92 10.10
C GLN A 1141 -4.94 32.74 11.59
N TRP A 1142 -6.21 32.88 11.96
CA TRP A 1142 -6.71 32.49 13.28
C TRP A 1142 -6.59 30.97 13.47
N THR A 1143 -6.18 30.53 14.67
CA THR A 1143 -6.23 29.12 15.09
C THR A 1143 -7.16 28.92 16.29
N ALA A 1144 -7.45 27.66 16.64
CA ALA A 1144 -8.34 27.32 17.75
C ALA A 1144 -7.76 27.68 19.14
N ASP A 1145 -6.44 27.77 19.27
CA ASP A 1145 -5.74 27.80 20.54
C ASP A 1145 -5.76 29.16 21.25
N TRP A 1146 -5.77 29.11 22.58
CA TRP A 1146 -5.36 30.22 23.42
C TRP A 1146 -3.83 30.33 23.45
N TYR A 1147 -3.29 31.54 23.48
CA TYR A 1147 -1.86 31.80 23.42
C TYR A 1147 -1.18 31.57 24.78
N SER A 1148 -0.04 30.88 24.77
CA SER A 1148 0.85 30.71 25.92
C SER A 1148 2.31 30.89 25.49
N GLY A 1149 3.08 31.68 26.23
CA GLY A 1149 4.50 31.94 25.94
C GLY A 1149 5.42 30.73 26.14
N ASP A 1150 5.02 29.79 27.00
CA ASP A 1150 5.73 28.53 27.28
C ASP A 1150 5.21 27.36 26.42
N TYR A 1151 4.34 27.60 25.43
CA TYR A 1151 3.67 26.55 24.64
C TYR A 1151 4.66 25.49 24.13
N TYR A 1152 5.73 25.89 23.42
CA TYR A 1152 6.71 24.96 22.83
C TYR A 1152 7.58 24.23 23.86
N ARG A 1153 7.62 24.69 25.11
CA ARG A 1153 8.33 24.01 26.21
C ARG A 1153 7.49 22.99 26.95
N ARG A 1154 6.16 23.13 26.87
CA ARG A 1154 5.18 22.36 27.67
C ARG A 1154 4.16 21.61 26.80
N SER A 1155 4.26 21.71 25.47
CA SER A 1155 3.44 20.98 24.52
C SER A 1155 3.62 19.47 24.70
N PRO A 1156 2.54 18.69 24.90
CA PRO A 1156 2.65 17.24 24.95
C PRO A 1156 3.14 16.68 23.60
N PRO A 1157 3.81 15.52 23.59
CA PRO A 1157 4.39 14.94 22.36
C PRO A 1157 3.33 14.41 21.37
N ARG A 1158 2.05 14.44 21.72
CA ARG A 1158 0.92 14.05 20.86
C ARG A 1158 -0.19 15.10 20.94
N ASP A 1159 -0.69 15.51 19.78
CA ASP A 1159 -1.83 16.42 19.59
C ASP A 1159 -1.86 17.65 20.54
N PRO A 1160 -0.75 18.41 20.66
CA PRO A 1160 -0.65 19.52 21.60
C PRO A 1160 -1.63 20.64 21.26
N ARG A 1161 -2.30 21.10 22.31
CA ARG A 1161 -3.22 22.25 22.28
C ARG A 1161 -2.75 23.29 23.29
N GLY A 1162 -3.10 24.54 23.03
CA GLY A 1162 -2.93 25.63 23.98
C GLY A 1162 -3.76 25.39 25.26
N PRO A 1163 -3.59 26.25 26.28
CA PRO A 1163 -4.42 26.20 27.48
C PRO A 1163 -5.92 26.27 27.14
N SER A 1164 -6.77 25.75 28.03
CA SER A 1164 -8.23 25.73 27.85
C SER A 1164 -8.88 27.13 27.85
N GLU A 1165 -8.20 28.10 28.47
CA GLU A 1165 -8.62 29.51 28.57
C GLU A 1165 -7.41 30.44 28.46
N GLY A 1166 -7.66 31.73 28.20
CA GLY A 1166 -6.61 32.74 28.11
C GLY A 1166 -7.14 34.13 27.74
N LYS A 1167 -6.26 35.13 27.74
CA LYS A 1167 -6.61 36.50 27.30
C LYS A 1167 -6.52 36.70 25.79
N PHE A 1168 -5.62 35.98 25.12
CA PHE A 1168 -5.31 36.17 23.71
C PHE A 1168 -5.40 34.85 22.95
N ARG A 1169 -5.93 34.88 21.72
CA ARG A 1169 -5.91 33.77 20.76
C ARG A 1169 -4.62 33.80 19.94
N VAL A 1170 -4.23 32.64 19.44
CA VAL A 1170 -3.07 32.47 18.57
C VAL A 1170 -3.41 32.89 17.13
N VAL A 1171 -2.43 33.54 16.48
CA VAL A 1171 -2.46 33.91 15.05
C VAL A 1171 -1.16 33.43 14.40
N ARG A 1172 -1.24 32.88 13.18
CA ARG A 1172 -0.12 32.19 12.50
C ARG A 1172 0.10 32.70 11.06
N GLY A 1173 1.29 32.42 10.51
CA GLY A 1173 1.53 32.46 9.07
C GLY A 1173 1.74 33.84 8.42
N SER A 1174 2.21 34.86 9.16
CA SER A 1174 2.55 36.23 8.67
C SER A 1174 1.45 36.88 7.79
N SER A 1175 1.71 38.01 7.14
CA SER A 1175 0.72 38.67 6.25
C SER A 1175 1.42 39.60 5.25
N TRP A 1176 0.63 40.15 4.31
CA TRP A 1176 1.06 41.14 3.32
C TRP A 1176 1.83 42.34 3.90
N ALA A 1177 1.59 42.70 5.18
CA ALA A 1177 2.19 43.85 5.84
C ALA A 1177 3.50 43.54 6.62
N HIS A 1178 3.83 42.26 6.80
CA HIS A 1178 4.99 41.84 7.58
C HIS A 1178 6.26 41.73 6.72
N PRO A 1179 7.46 41.91 7.28
CA PRO A 1179 8.72 41.79 6.55
C PRO A 1179 9.05 40.31 6.22
N PRO A 1180 9.92 40.03 5.22
CA PRO A 1180 10.15 38.68 4.72
C PRO A 1180 10.56 37.67 5.80
N GLU A 1181 11.39 38.07 6.77
CA GLU A 1181 11.92 37.22 7.84
C GLU A 1181 10.86 36.64 8.81
N TRP A 1182 9.61 37.14 8.78
CA TRP A 1182 8.49 36.61 9.57
C TRP A 1182 7.69 35.53 8.82
N ASN A 1183 7.98 35.28 7.54
CA ASN A 1183 7.29 34.28 6.70
C ASN A 1183 7.84 32.87 6.93
N VAL A 1184 7.74 32.39 8.18
CA VAL A 1184 8.24 31.09 8.63
C VAL A 1184 7.11 30.30 9.31
N PRO A 1185 7.02 28.96 9.16
CA PRO A 1185 5.92 28.16 9.74
C PRO A 1185 5.76 28.32 11.26
N ALA A 1186 6.87 28.48 11.97
CA ALA A 1186 6.89 28.68 13.42
C ALA A 1186 6.51 30.10 13.87
N PHE A 1187 6.28 31.06 12.97
CA PHE A 1187 5.85 32.41 13.33
C PHE A 1187 4.48 32.38 14.00
N ARG A 1188 4.41 32.99 15.19
CA ARG A 1188 3.19 33.12 16.00
C ARG A 1188 3.05 34.54 16.50
N SER A 1189 1.82 35.00 16.62
CA SER A 1189 1.48 36.22 17.35
C SER A 1189 0.22 36.01 18.18
N ARG A 1190 -0.12 37.00 19.02
CA ARG A 1190 -1.26 36.95 19.95
C ARG A 1190 -2.18 38.14 19.72
N SER A 1191 -3.48 37.90 19.71
CA SER A 1191 -4.48 38.96 19.58
C SER A 1191 -5.68 38.70 20.48
N GLU A 1192 -6.38 39.76 20.90
CA GLU A 1192 -7.62 39.64 21.65
C GLU A 1192 -8.72 39.07 20.74
N PRO A 1193 -9.59 38.15 21.21
CA PRO A 1193 -10.53 37.43 20.35
C PRO A 1193 -11.43 38.33 19.51
N ALA A 1194 -11.88 39.46 20.08
CA ALA A 1194 -12.79 40.43 19.45
C ALA A 1194 -12.08 41.46 18.54
N ARG A 1195 -10.74 41.47 18.48
CA ARG A 1195 -10.00 42.48 17.73
C ARG A 1195 -9.90 42.10 16.26
N ILE A 1196 -10.52 42.89 15.38
CA ILE A 1196 -10.43 42.74 13.91
C ILE A 1196 -9.13 43.31 13.32
N SER A 1197 -8.79 42.96 12.08
CA SER A 1197 -7.68 43.55 11.29
C SER A 1197 -7.78 43.23 9.80
N ASP A 1198 -7.34 44.16 8.97
CA ASP A 1198 -7.11 44.05 7.52
C ASP A 1198 -5.98 43.08 7.08
N THR A 1199 -5.22 42.57 8.05
CA THR A 1199 -4.13 41.59 7.87
C THR A 1199 -4.48 40.19 8.35
N ARG A 1200 -5.69 39.95 8.90
CA ARG A 1200 -6.07 38.71 9.58
C ARG A 1200 -7.34 38.08 9.01
N GLY A 1201 -7.20 36.85 8.51
CA GLY A 1201 -8.27 35.96 8.05
C GLY A 1201 -8.21 34.59 8.74
N PHE A 1202 -8.73 33.55 8.08
CA PHE A 1202 -8.75 32.19 8.63
C PHE A 1202 -8.94 31.10 7.55
N ARG A 1203 -8.78 29.84 7.99
CA ARG A 1203 -9.05 28.59 7.26
C ARG A 1203 -9.82 27.64 8.16
N CYS A 1204 -10.49 26.66 7.56
CA CYS A 1204 -11.07 25.55 8.31
C CYS A 1204 -10.21 24.27 8.21
N ALA A 1205 -10.44 23.39 9.20
CA ALA A 1205 -9.88 22.05 9.37
C ALA A 1205 -10.94 21.09 9.93
#